data_AF-M3DBU9-F1
#
_entry.id   AF-M3DBU9-F1
#
_cell.length_a   1.000
_cell.length_b   1.000
_cell.length_c   1.000
_cell.angle_alpha   90.00
_cell.angle_beta   90.00
_cell.angle_gamma   90.00
#
_symmetry.space_group_name_H-M   'P 1'
#
loop_
_entity.id
_entity.type
_entity.pdbx_description
1 polymer ?
#
loop_
_entity_poly.entity_id
_entity_poly.type
_entity_poly.pdbx_seq_one_letter_code
_entity_poly.pdbx_strand_id
1 'polypeptide(L)'
;MMKVDKMLVRTDITQQSLREDYDEKISQGVVTKSLDKWREFMVVCRSHEEEDAKAVLQLYQTRVITVSEDKKVKKKAKVQILLGNSKVRVNLYSALDKTLCLWTRDGLRTTIYYLRAASTATAVEWYTFIRSVLGHKRADTLQVNIPDLSVCLRLEDPFRAIETSSTFAEAEAGDDEALARAVNEEKGAAAAIVTRCMEMLKENSEWQDVLKVWAQDNRIGLAWKRYDRLEWLHGAVEQRMYGTIAMQRTHDLELRPKHHYPKLITQTTGPALEEPTPIEGFLIRLTSQQGKDQKLGKMLFKRLYFTTQSQYLLFMKPAKAKPPPPPRLPAQTAADGGVPSIQQISAQVPLTYDVEPYPLQDNNIAWLNSEGIISPMEVRDRDDAAAAEAERNVEMLQAADGFIDMCNVHRVRNFVDGATPADENVESGDDVDFHVQVPDTSVRQDDGTATEIDEDRIFELVMKNGLVIRLQAFNKVTRDEWLKRMRQLVAYWTARKKADMNLYKSTREQNLRELGIDERAEALVGQFAHKWEVGKSFASPTLYNMCGISGCRTVHLSGVLFRKPRKHTTFIRDQVILSHGHLLIFQDTLRSRSGKKLQHIHHDRIASINLKGCYLYSGLLTESDLLYQNQTFDSNTPGHHALPRVYLEDGWTSTDEDAMTTFVIWHANSKSWFKSSSTVDDQRKEQQQADDDRKVKTKLTRVSKLGTTGRNVVFKARSRAERDHWVLAIQVEIERLASQADEVRLVNDGNKDDEAT
;
A
#
# COMPACT_ATOMS: atom_id res chain seq x y z
N MET A 1 29.97 -5.62 -14.82
CA MET A 1 28.88 -6.16 -13.96
C MET A 1 27.56 -5.68 -14.57
N MET A 2 26.63 -6.57 -14.91
CA MET A 2 25.47 -6.19 -15.74
C MET A 2 24.28 -5.69 -14.91
N LYS A 3 23.93 -6.40 -13.82
CA LYS A 3 22.82 -6.01 -12.96
C LYS A 3 22.98 -6.58 -11.55
N VAL A 4 22.54 -5.85 -10.54
CA VAL A 4 22.57 -6.31 -9.15
C VAL A 4 21.36 -5.84 -8.39
N ASP A 5 20.77 -6.74 -7.62
CA ASP A 5 19.70 -6.39 -6.71
C ASP A 5 19.63 -7.31 -5.52
N LYS A 6 19.00 -6.82 -4.47
CA LYS A 6 18.68 -7.61 -3.29
C LYS A 6 17.32 -8.27 -3.50
N MET A 7 17.27 -9.59 -3.42
CA MET A 7 16.03 -10.35 -3.65
C MET A 7 15.81 -11.42 -2.59
N LEU A 8 14.55 -11.74 -2.37
CA LEU A 8 14.14 -12.92 -1.62
C LEU A 8 14.08 -14.13 -2.57
N VAL A 9 14.80 -15.20 -2.25
CA VAL A 9 14.91 -16.40 -3.11
C VAL A 9 14.51 -17.64 -2.33
N ARG A 10 13.74 -18.51 -2.98
CA ARG A 10 13.39 -19.88 -2.54
C ARG A 10 13.79 -20.85 -3.64
N THR A 11 14.27 -22.02 -3.27
CA THR A 11 14.67 -23.06 -4.22
C THR A 11 13.93 -24.35 -3.93
N ASP A 12 13.25 -24.86 -4.94
CA ASP A 12 12.52 -26.12 -4.91
C ASP A 12 13.06 -27.06 -5.99
N ILE A 13 12.81 -28.36 -5.84
CA ILE A 13 13.26 -29.39 -6.78
C ILE A 13 12.11 -30.32 -7.17
N THR A 14 12.13 -30.80 -8.41
CA THR A 14 11.22 -31.83 -8.91
C THR A 14 11.95 -32.81 -9.82
N GLN A 15 11.38 -33.99 -10.00
CA GLN A 15 11.83 -34.99 -10.98
C GLN A 15 11.05 -34.88 -12.30
N GLN A 16 9.97 -34.09 -12.33
CA GLN A 16 9.16 -33.89 -13.51
C GLN A 16 9.82 -32.90 -14.48
N SER A 17 9.62 -33.11 -15.79
CA SER A 17 9.98 -32.09 -16.77
C SER A 17 8.96 -30.97 -16.75
N LEU A 18 9.43 -29.73 -16.65
CA LEU A 18 8.57 -28.55 -16.69
C LEU A 18 8.37 -28.09 -18.13
N ARG A 19 7.17 -27.57 -18.40
CA ARG A 19 6.86 -26.89 -19.66
C ARG A 19 7.54 -25.53 -19.72
N GLU A 20 7.72 -24.99 -20.94
CA GLU A 20 8.36 -23.69 -21.15
C GLU A 20 7.55 -22.52 -20.55
N ASP A 21 6.25 -22.67 -20.42
CA ASP A 21 5.30 -21.70 -19.89
C ASP A 21 5.05 -21.87 -18.38
N TYR A 22 5.92 -22.59 -17.65
CA TYR A 22 5.74 -22.88 -16.22
C TYR A 22 5.41 -21.62 -15.40
N ASP A 23 4.22 -21.60 -14.82
CA ASP A 23 3.68 -20.52 -14.01
C ASP A 23 2.94 -21.09 -12.79
N GLU A 24 2.26 -20.22 -12.03
CA GLU A 24 1.48 -20.64 -10.87
C GLU A 24 0.39 -21.67 -11.24
N LYS A 25 -0.27 -21.55 -12.40
CA LYS A 25 -1.29 -22.51 -12.86
C LYS A 25 -0.67 -23.88 -13.08
N ILE A 26 0.39 -23.96 -13.87
CA ILE A 26 1.04 -25.22 -14.22
C ILE A 26 1.63 -25.89 -12.98
N SER A 27 2.05 -25.10 -11.98
CA SER A 27 2.62 -25.64 -10.74
C SER A 27 1.67 -26.50 -9.91
N GLN A 28 0.35 -26.38 -10.08
CA GLN A 28 -0.62 -27.25 -9.40
C GLN A 28 -0.44 -28.73 -9.73
N GLY A 29 -0.04 -29.03 -10.98
CA GLY A 29 0.21 -30.41 -11.42
C GLY A 29 1.62 -30.91 -11.09
N VAL A 30 2.48 -30.07 -10.51
CA VAL A 30 3.89 -30.36 -10.32
C VAL A 30 4.20 -30.59 -8.85
N VAL A 31 4.60 -31.82 -8.53
CA VAL A 31 5.07 -32.14 -7.18
C VAL A 31 6.48 -31.59 -7.01
N THR A 32 6.63 -30.66 -6.07
CA THR A 32 7.91 -30.03 -5.74
C THR A 32 8.30 -30.30 -4.29
N LYS A 33 9.61 -30.38 -4.02
CA LYS A 33 10.17 -30.45 -2.68
C LYS A 33 11.04 -29.24 -2.44
N SER A 34 10.80 -28.52 -1.34
CA SER A 34 11.61 -27.35 -1.02
C SER A 34 13.02 -27.76 -0.57
N LEU A 35 14.03 -27.27 -1.30
CA LEU A 35 15.45 -27.48 -1.01
C LEU A 35 15.95 -26.38 -0.06
N ASP A 36 15.60 -25.13 -0.35
CA ASP A 36 15.93 -23.97 0.46
C ASP A 36 14.71 -23.08 0.64
N LYS A 37 14.37 -22.79 1.89
CA LYS A 37 13.32 -21.84 2.26
C LYS A 37 13.69 -20.42 1.83
N TRP A 38 12.71 -19.52 1.84
CA TRP A 38 12.88 -18.09 1.59
C TRP A 38 14.03 -17.46 2.39
N ARG A 39 15.02 -16.94 1.68
CA ARG A 39 16.19 -16.23 2.22
C ARG A 39 16.53 -15.04 1.32
N GLU A 40 17.08 -14.00 1.92
CA GLU A 40 17.52 -12.82 1.17
C GLU A 40 18.94 -13.02 0.62
N PHE A 41 19.15 -12.73 -0.66
CA PHE A 41 20.44 -12.80 -1.34
C PHE A 41 20.72 -11.50 -2.09
N MET A 42 22.00 -11.19 -2.32
CA MET A 42 22.36 -10.32 -3.44
C MET A 42 22.39 -11.18 -4.71
N VAL A 43 21.54 -10.84 -5.67
CA VAL A 43 21.48 -11.46 -6.98
C VAL A 43 22.31 -10.60 -7.92
N VAL A 44 23.35 -11.18 -8.50
CA VAL A 44 24.29 -10.48 -9.38
C VAL A 44 24.30 -11.18 -10.72
N CYS A 45 24.07 -10.43 -11.79
CA CYS A 45 24.29 -10.90 -13.16
C CYS A 45 25.61 -10.32 -13.68
N ARG A 46 26.51 -11.19 -14.13
CA ARG A 46 27.78 -10.80 -14.77
C ARG A 46 27.80 -11.33 -16.19
N SER A 47 28.46 -10.57 -17.07
CA SER A 47 28.86 -11.10 -18.38
C SER A 47 29.81 -12.27 -18.13
N HIS A 48 29.54 -13.39 -18.80
CA HIS A 48 30.31 -14.61 -18.67
C HIS A 48 30.08 -15.40 -19.95
N GLU A 49 31.13 -15.66 -20.69
CA GLU A 49 31.05 -16.44 -21.93
C GLU A 49 31.47 -17.87 -21.64
N GLU A 50 30.50 -18.78 -21.60
CA GLU A 50 30.74 -20.22 -21.50
C GLU A 50 29.65 -20.95 -22.29
N GLU A 51 30.07 -21.74 -23.27
CA GLU A 51 29.18 -22.45 -24.21
C GLU A 51 28.15 -21.50 -24.89
N ASP A 52 26.85 -21.69 -24.63
CA ASP A 52 25.75 -20.85 -25.13
C ASP A 52 25.32 -19.76 -24.15
N ALA A 53 25.94 -19.69 -22.97
CA ALA A 53 25.64 -18.69 -21.96
C ALA A 53 26.50 -17.44 -22.18
N LYS A 54 25.83 -16.28 -22.25
CA LYS A 54 26.48 -14.95 -22.32
C LYS A 54 26.57 -14.25 -20.96
N ALA A 55 25.92 -14.81 -19.95
CA ALA A 55 25.92 -14.27 -18.61
C ALA A 55 25.75 -15.36 -17.57
N VAL A 56 26.16 -15.06 -16.34
CA VAL A 56 25.97 -15.92 -15.16
C VAL A 56 25.22 -15.16 -14.08
N LEU A 57 24.18 -15.80 -13.54
CA LEU A 57 23.43 -15.31 -12.39
C LEU A 57 23.98 -15.94 -11.12
N GLN A 58 24.44 -15.10 -10.19
CA GLN A 58 25.14 -15.51 -8.97
C GLN A 58 24.38 -15.06 -7.72
N LEU A 59 24.18 -15.98 -6.78
CA LEU A 59 23.49 -15.71 -5.50
C LEU A 59 24.50 -15.58 -4.36
N TYR A 60 24.66 -14.36 -3.82
CA TYR A 60 25.59 -14.06 -2.74
C TYR A 60 24.90 -13.89 -1.38
N GLN A 61 25.51 -14.43 -0.34
CA GLN A 61 25.13 -14.21 1.06
C GLN A 61 25.89 -13.03 1.70
N THR A 62 26.61 -12.24 0.91
CA THR A 62 27.41 -11.09 1.33
C THR A 62 27.04 -9.86 0.51
N ARG A 63 27.11 -8.68 1.13
CA ARG A 63 26.89 -7.38 0.47
C ARG A 63 28.15 -6.83 -0.20
N VAL A 64 29.32 -7.31 0.23
CA VAL A 64 30.61 -6.97 -0.39
C VAL A 64 30.80 -7.90 -1.58
N ILE A 65 30.64 -7.36 -2.78
CA ILE A 65 30.80 -8.04 -4.06
C ILE A 65 31.93 -7.34 -4.79
N THR A 66 32.96 -8.08 -5.22
CA THR A 66 34.05 -7.53 -6.03
C THR A 66 33.57 -7.32 -7.46
N VAL A 67 33.97 -6.21 -8.08
CA VAL A 67 33.60 -5.86 -9.47
C VAL A 67 34.33 -6.77 -10.48
N SER A 68 35.56 -7.18 -10.14
CA SER A 68 36.44 -8.02 -10.96
C SER A 68 36.57 -9.44 -10.39
N GLU A 69 36.65 -10.45 -11.26
CA GLU A 69 37.00 -11.84 -10.88
C GLU A 69 38.51 -12.02 -10.75
N ASP A 70 39.16 -11.26 -9.86
CA ASP A 70 40.54 -11.59 -9.51
C ASP A 70 40.59 -12.90 -8.72
N LYS A 71 41.61 -13.72 -9.00
CA LYS A 71 41.82 -15.10 -8.49
C LYS A 71 41.87 -15.23 -6.95
N LYS A 72 41.63 -14.17 -6.17
CA LYS A 72 41.62 -14.14 -4.70
C LYS A 72 40.31 -13.60 -4.08
N VAL A 73 39.14 -13.91 -4.66
CA VAL A 73 37.86 -13.60 -3.97
C VAL A 73 37.67 -14.52 -2.75
N LYS A 74 37.74 -13.94 -1.54
CA LYS A 74 37.59 -14.67 -0.25
C LYS A 74 36.20 -15.29 -0.01
N LYS A 75 35.17 -14.95 -0.79
CA LYS A 75 33.78 -15.44 -0.60
C LYS A 75 33.13 -15.83 -1.93
N LYS A 76 32.92 -17.13 -2.14
CA LYS A 76 32.27 -17.70 -3.33
C LYS A 76 30.75 -17.47 -3.30
N ALA A 77 30.14 -17.37 -4.49
CA ALA A 77 28.69 -17.38 -4.63
C ALA A 77 28.12 -18.71 -4.13
N LYS A 78 26.93 -18.69 -3.50
CA LYS A 78 26.28 -19.93 -3.01
C LYS A 78 25.76 -20.76 -4.19
N VAL A 79 25.22 -20.08 -5.19
CA VAL A 79 24.65 -20.67 -6.39
C VAL A 79 25.13 -19.85 -7.59
N GLN A 80 25.47 -20.53 -8.67
CA GLN A 80 25.78 -19.95 -9.97
C GLN A 80 24.89 -20.62 -11.02
N ILE A 81 24.26 -19.82 -11.86
CA ILE A 81 23.34 -20.28 -12.91
C ILE A 81 23.83 -19.66 -14.21
N LEU A 82 24.38 -20.49 -15.10
CA LEU A 82 24.79 -20.07 -16.45
C LEU A 82 23.55 -19.80 -17.29
N LEU A 83 23.37 -18.56 -17.76
CA LEU A 83 22.20 -18.12 -18.52
C LEU A 83 22.37 -18.47 -20.01
N GLY A 84 22.30 -19.76 -20.32
CA GLY A 84 22.23 -20.29 -21.68
C GLY A 84 20.78 -20.60 -22.08
N ASN A 85 20.40 -20.27 -23.32
CA ASN A 85 19.04 -20.52 -23.82
C ASN A 85 18.72 -22.03 -23.94
N SER A 86 19.72 -22.92 -23.98
CA SER A 86 19.49 -24.36 -23.95
C SER A 86 19.27 -24.92 -22.53
N LYS A 87 19.89 -24.29 -21.52
CA LYS A 87 19.97 -24.82 -20.14
C LYS A 87 18.98 -24.19 -19.16
N VAL A 88 18.58 -22.93 -19.41
CA VAL A 88 17.76 -22.15 -18.48
C VAL A 88 16.46 -21.74 -19.16
N ARG A 89 15.39 -21.70 -18.36
CA ARG A 89 14.12 -21.09 -18.73
C ARG A 89 13.72 -20.10 -17.64
N VAL A 90 12.98 -19.07 -18.04
CA VAL A 90 12.49 -18.01 -17.16
C VAL A 90 11.03 -17.71 -17.48
N ASN A 91 10.23 -17.51 -16.43
CA ASN A 91 8.86 -17.04 -16.58
C ASN A 91 8.43 -16.16 -15.39
N LEU A 92 7.32 -15.45 -15.55
CA LEU A 92 6.63 -14.80 -14.44
C LEU A 92 5.76 -15.86 -13.74
N TYR A 93 6.19 -16.30 -12.56
CA TYR A 93 5.46 -17.34 -11.82
C TYR A 93 4.09 -16.82 -11.36
N SER A 94 4.09 -15.70 -10.64
CA SER A 94 2.86 -15.06 -10.16
C SER A 94 2.69 -13.72 -10.84
N ALA A 95 1.58 -13.56 -11.56
CA ALA A 95 1.24 -12.31 -12.20
C ALA A 95 0.71 -11.25 -11.23
N LEU A 96 0.40 -11.60 -9.97
CA LEU A 96 -0.06 -10.63 -8.95
C LEU A 96 1.14 -9.98 -8.25
N ASP A 97 1.92 -10.78 -7.52
CA ASP A 97 3.07 -10.28 -6.74
C ASP A 97 4.37 -10.12 -7.56
N LYS A 98 4.33 -10.47 -8.84
CA LYS A 98 5.44 -10.44 -9.81
C LYS A 98 6.64 -11.31 -9.42
N THR A 99 6.41 -12.42 -8.72
CA THR A 99 7.46 -13.40 -8.44
C THR A 99 7.95 -14.03 -9.75
N LEU A 100 9.27 -14.02 -9.97
CA LEU A 100 9.93 -14.65 -11.11
C LEU A 100 10.23 -16.12 -10.79
N CYS A 101 10.15 -16.99 -11.79
CA CYS A 101 10.72 -18.33 -11.71
C CYS A 101 11.81 -18.50 -12.77
N LEU A 102 12.94 -19.06 -12.34
CA LEU A 102 13.97 -19.61 -13.21
C LEU A 102 14.09 -21.10 -12.92
N TRP A 103 14.26 -21.93 -13.94
CA TRP A 103 14.53 -23.34 -13.71
C TRP A 103 15.57 -23.89 -14.66
N THR A 104 16.32 -24.86 -14.14
CA THR A 104 17.34 -25.59 -14.87
C THR A 104 17.09 -27.08 -14.74
N ARG A 105 17.44 -27.82 -15.78
CA ARG A 105 17.34 -29.28 -15.80
C ARG A 105 18.74 -29.88 -15.83
N ASP A 106 19.04 -30.71 -14.85
CA ASP A 106 20.27 -31.48 -14.75
C ASP A 106 19.91 -32.98 -14.67
N GLY A 107 20.06 -33.68 -15.79
CA GLY A 107 19.59 -35.05 -15.97
C GLY A 107 18.08 -35.21 -15.72
N LEU A 108 17.73 -35.97 -14.67
CA LEU A 108 16.34 -36.20 -14.24
C LEU A 108 15.84 -35.16 -13.22
N ARG A 109 16.71 -34.27 -12.73
CA ARG A 109 16.36 -33.31 -11.69
C ARG A 109 16.15 -31.92 -12.30
N THR A 110 14.99 -31.34 -12.03
CA THR A 110 14.72 -29.93 -12.31
C THR A 110 14.78 -29.12 -11.03
N THR A 111 15.59 -28.07 -11.02
CA THR A 111 15.71 -27.13 -9.90
C THR A 111 15.01 -25.84 -10.27
N ILE A 112 14.10 -25.39 -9.42
CA ILE A 112 13.27 -24.19 -9.60
C ILE A 112 13.72 -23.15 -8.58
N TYR A 113 14.04 -21.96 -9.06
CA TYR A 113 14.38 -20.79 -8.27
C TYR A 113 13.21 -19.81 -8.37
N TYR A 114 12.59 -19.48 -7.24
CA TYR A 114 11.61 -18.40 -7.14
C TYR A 114 12.32 -17.15 -6.63
N LEU A 115 12.27 -16.06 -7.39
CA LEU A 115 12.95 -14.80 -7.07
C LEU A 115 11.91 -13.69 -6.92
N ARG A 116 11.96 -13.03 -5.77
CA ARG A 116 11.11 -11.88 -5.47
C ARG A 116 11.98 -10.66 -5.24
N ALA A 117 11.91 -9.72 -6.18
CA ALA A 117 12.56 -8.41 -6.05
C ALA A 117 11.92 -7.58 -4.92
N ALA A 118 12.55 -6.46 -4.54
CA ALA A 118 12.00 -5.59 -3.49
C ALA A 118 10.71 -4.88 -3.93
N SER A 119 10.66 -4.37 -5.16
CA SER A 119 9.51 -3.65 -5.72
C SER A 119 8.93 -4.36 -6.95
N THR A 120 7.79 -3.88 -7.44
CA THR A 120 7.12 -4.45 -8.62
C THR A 120 7.85 -4.00 -9.89
N ALA A 121 8.25 -2.71 -9.96
CA ALA A 121 9.00 -2.17 -11.09
C ALA A 121 10.30 -2.95 -11.32
N THR A 122 11.09 -3.16 -10.26
CA THR A 122 12.34 -3.93 -10.33
C THR A 122 12.11 -5.39 -10.73
N ALA A 123 11.02 -6.02 -10.28
CA ALA A 123 10.73 -7.42 -10.65
C ALA A 123 10.52 -7.58 -12.16
N VAL A 124 9.73 -6.69 -12.76
CA VAL A 124 9.41 -6.77 -14.19
C VAL A 124 10.60 -6.35 -15.04
N GLU A 125 11.40 -5.39 -14.57
CA GLU A 125 12.67 -5.02 -15.19
C GLU A 125 13.67 -6.21 -15.24
N TRP A 126 13.82 -6.95 -14.13
CA TRP A 126 14.62 -8.18 -14.11
C TRP A 126 14.08 -9.26 -15.03
N TYR A 127 12.75 -9.40 -15.14
CA TYR A 127 12.15 -10.35 -16.07
C TYR A 127 12.53 -10.03 -17.52
N THR A 128 12.40 -8.77 -17.92
CA THR A 128 12.75 -8.29 -19.27
C THR A 128 14.25 -8.45 -19.52
N PHE A 129 15.09 -8.09 -18.56
CA PHE A 129 16.55 -8.25 -18.63
C PHE A 129 16.99 -9.71 -18.79
N ILE A 130 16.46 -10.64 -17.99
CA ILE A 130 16.86 -12.05 -18.10
C ILE A 130 16.41 -12.62 -19.45
N ARG A 131 15.24 -12.23 -19.96
CA ARG A 131 14.76 -12.67 -21.28
C ARG A 131 15.62 -12.15 -22.41
N SER A 132 16.06 -10.88 -22.36
CA SER A 132 16.94 -10.32 -23.39
C SER A 132 18.28 -11.05 -23.41
N VAL A 133 18.86 -11.36 -22.25
CA VAL A 133 20.09 -12.15 -22.12
C VAL A 133 19.92 -13.56 -22.70
N LEU A 134 18.76 -14.20 -22.51
CA LEU A 134 18.43 -15.50 -23.12
C LEU A 134 18.07 -15.39 -24.63
N GLY A 135 18.29 -14.24 -25.26
CA GLY A 135 18.11 -14.03 -26.70
C GLY A 135 16.65 -13.91 -27.15
N HIS A 136 15.71 -13.68 -26.23
CA HIS A 136 14.32 -13.48 -26.58
C HIS A 136 14.11 -12.07 -27.11
N LYS A 137 13.65 -11.96 -28.36
CA LYS A 137 13.33 -10.68 -28.97
C LYS A 137 12.07 -10.07 -28.35
N ARG A 138 12.07 -8.74 -28.28
CA ARG A 138 10.93 -7.95 -27.83
C ARG A 138 9.79 -8.03 -28.86
N ALA A 139 8.57 -7.70 -28.42
CA ALA A 139 7.49 -7.46 -29.35
C ALA A 139 7.65 -6.06 -29.96
N ASP A 140 7.71 -6.00 -31.29
CA ASP A 140 7.80 -4.74 -32.07
C ASP A 140 6.46 -3.97 -32.08
N THR A 141 5.39 -4.60 -31.56
CA THR A 141 4.05 -4.02 -31.54
C THR A 141 3.43 -4.08 -30.15
N LEU A 142 2.81 -2.97 -29.76
CA LEU A 142 2.06 -2.85 -28.51
C LEU A 142 0.59 -2.61 -28.83
N GLN A 143 -0.26 -3.46 -28.26
CA GLN A 143 -1.71 -3.32 -28.34
C GLN A 143 -2.21 -2.60 -27.10
N VAL A 144 -2.97 -1.52 -27.30
CA VAL A 144 -3.59 -0.72 -26.25
C VAL A 144 -5.10 -0.78 -26.44
N ASN A 145 -5.79 -1.39 -25.47
CA ASN A 145 -7.24 -1.56 -25.49
C ASN A 145 -7.93 -0.34 -24.86
N ILE A 146 -9.05 0.08 -25.42
CA ILE A 146 -9.89 1.16 -24.89
C ILE A 146 -11.27 0.58 -24.65
N PRO A 147 -11.56 0.13 -23.41
CA PRO A 147 -12.77 -0.62 -23.11
C PRO A 147 -14.05 0.22 -23.31
N ASP A 148 -14.03 1.50 -22.94
CA ASP A 148 -15.19 2.39 -23.06
C ASP A 148 -15.63 2.61 -24.51
N LEU A 149 -14.68 2.51 -25.46
CA LEU A 149 -14.94 2.61 -26.90
C LEU A 149 -15.01 1.24 -27.60
N SER A 150 -14.67 0.15 -26.89
CA SER A 150 -14.47 -1.18 -27.48
C SER A 150 -13.48 -1.20 -28.66
N VAL A 151 -12.43 -0.38 -28.60
CA VAL A 151 -11.39 -0.24 -29.64
C VAL A 151 -10.06 -0.80 -29.16
N CYS A 152 -9.27 -1.37 -30.06
CA CYS A 152 -7.87 -1.74 -29.82
C CYS A 152 -6.96 -0.96 -30.77
N LEU A 153 -6.05 -0.16 -30.22
CA LEU A 153 -5.04 0.56 -30.97
C LEU A 153 -3.77 -0.29 -31.05
N ARG A 154 -3.16 -0.33 -32.24
CA ARG A 154 -1.87 -0.99 -32.47
C ARG A 154 -0.80 0.06 -32.67
N LEU A 155 0.18 0.10 -31.76
CA LEU A 155 1.35 0.96 -31.86
C LEU A 155 2.52 0.15 -32.38
N GLU A 156 3.12 0.61 -33.46
CA GLU A 156 4.36 0.05 -34.01
C GLU A 156 5.57 0.76 -33.39
N ASP A 157 6.55 -0.04 -32.96
CA ASP A 157 7.79 0.35 -32.28
C ASP A 157 7.61 1.51 -31.27
N PRO A 158 6.79 1.33 -30.22
CA PRO A 158 6.46 2.40 -29.27
C PRO A 158 7.67 2.95 -28.51
N PHE A 159 8.81 2.26 -28.53
CA PHE A 159 10.04 2.65 -27.87
C PHE A 159 11.18 2.96 -28.85
N ARG A 160 10.91 3.07 -30.16
CA ARG A 160 11.96 3.31 -31.17
C ARG A 160 12.85 4.48 -30.80
N ALA A 161 12.26 5.60 -30.38
CA ALA A 161 13.00 6.81 -29.98
C ALA A 161 14.01 6.54 -28.84
N ILE A 162 13.64 5.65 -27.90
CA ILE A 162 14.44 5.26 -26.74
C ILE A 162 15.51 4.23 -27.12
N GLU A 163 15.23 3.36 -28.09
CA GLU A 163 16.19 2.35 -28.56
C GLU A 163 17.20 2.91 -29.58
N THR A 164 16.82 3.93 -30.35
CA THR A 164 17.70 4.61 -31.31
C THR A 164 18.58 5.67 -30.68
N SER A 165 18.30 6.09 -29.45
CA SER A 165 19.14 7.04 -28.74
C SER A 165 20.45 6.33 -28.33
N SER A 166 21.60 6.88 -28.74
CA SER A 166 22.93 6.31 -28.42
C SER A 166 23.22 6.28 -26.91
N THR A 167 22.36 6.94 -26.13
CA THR A 167 22.33 7.04 -24.67
C THR A 167 22.25 5.69 -23.96
N PHE A 168 21.56 4.66 -24.47
CA PHE A 168 21.55 3.35 -23.80
C PHE A 168 22.87 2.59 -23.97
N ALA A 169 23.49 2.65 -25.16
CA ALA A 169 24.80 2.03 -25.40
C ALA A 169 25.93 2.77 -24.65
N GLU A 170 25.84 4.10 -24.56
CA GLU A 170 26.77 4.94 -23.79
C GLU A 170 26.56 4.77 -22.27
N ALA A 171 25.32 4.60 -21.79
CA ALA A 171 25.02 4.27 -20.40
C ALA A 171 25.49 2.86 -20.01
N GLU A 172 25.38 1.87 -20.89
CA GLU A 172 25.96 0.53 -20.69
C GLU A 172 27.50 0.56 -20.65
N ALA A 173 28.12 1.55 -21.30
CA ALA A 173 29.56 1.82 -21.23
C ALA A 173 29.99 2.61 -19.97
N GLY A 174 29.05 3.02 -19.12
CA GLY A 174 29.32 3.64 -17.82
C GLY A 174 29.38 5.17 -17.81
N ASP A 175 28.81 5.85 -18.80
CA ASP A 175 28.64 7.32 -18.78
C ASP A 175 27.42 7.73 -17.93
N ASP A 176 27.69 8.38 -16.79
CA ASP A 176 26.67 8.85 -15.84
C ASP A 176 25.72 9.90 -16.44
N GLU A 177 26.16 10.72 -17.40
CA GLU A 177 25.34 11.74 -18.06
C GLU A 177 24.45 11.12 -19.14
N ALA A 178 24.94 10.11 -19.85
CA ALA A 178 24.13 9.27 -20.73
C ALA A 178 23.07 8.46 -19.96
N LEU A 179 23.42 7.93 -18.79
CA LEU A 179 22.49 7.22 -17.91
C LEU A 179 21.37 8.14 -17.41
N ALA A 180 21.68 9.37 -17.02
CA ALA A 180 20.69 10.34 -16.59
C ALA A 180 19.71 10.73 -17.72
N ARG A 181 20.22 10.88 -18.96
CA ARG A 181 19.40 11.14 -20.15
C ARG A 181 18.51 9.95 -20.51
N ALA A 182 19.06 8.73 -20.52
CA ALA A 182 18.31 7.49 -20.76
C ALA A 182 17.16 7.30 -19.76
N VAL A 183 17.40 7.56 -18.48
CA VAL A 183 16.37 7.52 -17.43
C VAL A 183 15.29 8.58 -17.66
N ASN A 184 15.65 9.78 -18.13
CA ASN A 184 14.68 10.83 -18.42
C ASN A 184 13.82 10.53 -19.66
N GLU A 185 14.41 9.92 -20.69
CA GLU A 185 13.70 9.42 -21.88
C GLU A 185 12.74 8.28 -21.51
N GLU A 186 13.15 7.35 -20.63
CA GLU A 186 12.30 6.26 -20.14
C GLU A 186 11.09 6.79 -19.36
N LYS A 187 11.28 7.84 -18.54
CA LYS A 187 10.20 8.53 -17.82
C LYS A 187 9.12 9.11 -18.73
N GLY A 188 9.48 9.50 -19.96
CA GLY A 188 8.54 10.04 -20.93
C GLY A 188 7.75 8.98 -21.72
N ALA A 189 8.14 7.71 -21.66
CA ALA A 189 7.62 6.68 -22.56
C ALA A 189 6.12 6.42 -22.40
N ALA A 190 5.63 6.33 -21.15
CA ALA A 190 4.21 6.14 -20.88
C ALA A 190 3.36 7.33 -21.36
N ALA A 191 3.83 8.56 -21.12
CA ALA A 191 3.18 9.77 -21.60
C ALA A 191 3.16 9.84 -23.14
N ALA A 192 4.26 9.46 -23.80
CA ALA A 192 4.34 9.40 -25.26
C ALA A 192 3.35 8.38 -25.85
N ILE A 193 3.20 7.21 -25.23
CA ILE A 193 2.21 6.20 -25.61
C ILE A 193 0.79 6.77 -25.48
N VAL A 194 0.46 7.41 -24.36
CA VAL A 194 -0.85 8.05 -24.17
C VAL A 194 -1.11 9.12 -25.23
N THR A 195 -0.15 10.01 -25.49
CA THR A 195 -0.28 11.06 -26.49
C THR A 195 -0.53 10.48 -27.88
N ARG A 196 0.24 9.48 -28.31
CA ARG A 196 0.05 8.81 -29.60
C ARG A 196 -1.31 8.13 -29.72
N CYS A 197 -1.78 7.46 -28.66
CA CYS A 197 -3.13 6.90 -28.63
C CYS A 197 -4.20 7.99 -28.78
N MET A 198 -4.05 9.12 -28.09
CA MET A 198 -4.99 10.24 -28.16
C MET A 198 -4.99 10.92 -29.53
N GLU A 199 -3.84 11.03 -30.19
CA GLU A 199 -3.74 11.52 -31.58
C GLU A 199 -4.50 10.60 -32.54
N MET A 200 -4.26 9.28 -32.46
CA MET A 200 -4.98 8.29 -33.29
C MET A 200 -6.50 8.33 -33.07
N LEU A 201 -6.96 8.59 -31.84
CA LEU A 201 -8.40 8.72 -31.56
C LEU A 201 -8.99 10.04 -32.08
N LYS A 202 -8.20 11.11 -32.16
CA LYS A 202 -8.70 12.40 -32.70
C LYS A 202 -8.95 12.35 -34.20
N GLU A 203 -8.31 11.43 -34.91
CA GLU A 203 -8.45 11.28 -36.36
C GLU A 203 -9.85 10.84 -36.79
N ASN A 204 -10.60 10.13 -35.95
CA ASN A 204 -11.97 9.75 -36.24
C ASN A 204 -12.97 10.66 -35.52
N SER A 205 -13.92 11.21 -36.28
CA SER A 205 -14.97 12.09 -35.77
C SER A 205 -15.91 11.42 -34.76
N GLU A 206 -16.08 10.09 -34.82
CA GLU A 206 -17.00 9.35 -33.94
C GLU A 206 -16.65 9.45 -32.45
N TRP A 207 -15.37 9.68 -32.11
CA TRP A 207 -14.90 9.67 -30.72
C TRP A 207 -14.72 11.06 -30.14
N GLN A 208 -14.92 12.13 -30.91
CA GLN A 208 -14.63 13.51 -30.46
C GLN A 208 -15.41 13.91 -29.21
N ASP A 209 -16.67 13.51 -29.09
CA ASP A 209 -17.49 13.87 -27.93
C ASP A 209 -17.06 13.13 -26.66
N VAL A 210 -16.66 11.86 -26.78
CA VAL A 210 -16.09 11.11 -25.65
C VAL A 210 -14.74 11.71 -25.24
N LEU A 211 -13.90 12.09 -26.21
CA LEU A 211 -12.62 12.74 -25.94
C LEU A 211 -12.77 14.10 -25.26
N LYS A 212 -13.84 14.86 -25.55
CA LYS A 212 -14.16 16.11 -24.84
C LYS A 212 -14.47 15.85 -23.36
N VAL A 213 -15.30 14.84 -23.06
CA VAL A 213 -15.62 14.46 -21.68
C VAL A 213 -14.36 14.02 -20.94
N TRP A 214 -13.52 13.21 -21.58
CA TRP A 214 -12.24 12.80 -20.98
C TRP A 214 -11.30 13.98 -20.74
N ALA A 215 -11.23 14.93 -21.67
CA ALA A 215 -10.39 16.12 -21.52
C ALA A 215 -10.86 17.07 -20.41
N GLN A 216 -12.16 17.09 -20.10
CA GLN A 216 -12.76 17.98 -19.10
C GLN A 216 -12.68 17.40 -17.68
N ASP A 217 -12.98 16.11 -17.51
CA ASP A 217 -13.25 15.57 -16.17
C ASP A 217 -12.10 14.75 -15.56
N ASN A 218 -11.26 14.09 -16.37
CA ASN A 218 -10.31 13.10 -15.85
C ASN A 218 -8.99 13.03 -16.60
N ARG A 219 -7.88 12.99 -15.87
CA ARG A 219 -6.58 12.66 -16.49
C ARG A 219 -6.62 11.23 -17.02
N ILE A 220 -6.19 11.03 -18.26
CA ILE A 220 -6.11 9.70 -18.87
C ILE A 220 -4.83 9.00 -18.39
N GLY A 221 -4.89 7.69 -18.21
CA GLY A 221 -3.76 6.87 -17.82
C GLY A 221 -3.77 5.51 -18.49
N LEU A 222 -2.62 4.85 -18.42
CA LEU A 222 -2.46 3.46 -18.80
C LEU A 222 -2.60 2.56 -17.57
N ALA A 223 -3.19 1.38 -17.76
CA ALA A 223 -3.30 0.36 -16.74
C ALA A 223 -3.16 -1.04 -17.32
N TRP A 224 -2.50 -1.93 -16.57
CA TRP A 224 -2.49 -3.36 -16.89
C TRP A 224 -3.71 -4.03 -16.26
N LYS A 225 -4.58 -4.58 -17.09
CA LYS A 225 -5.73 -5.38 -16.66
C LYS A 225 -5.39 -6.86 -16.67
N ARG A 226 -5.84 -7.58 -15.64
CA ARG A 226 -5.92 -9.05 -15.65
C ARG A 226 -7.14 -9.52 -14.89
N TYR A 227 -8.07 -10.15 -15.60
CA TYR A 227 -9.39 -10.53 -15.11
C TYR A 227 -10.16 -9.33 -14.54
N ASP A 228 -10.44 -9.33 -13.24
CA ASP A 228 -11.15 -8.29 -12.49
C ASP A 228 -10.21 -7.22 -11.89
N ARG A 229 -8.89 -7.39 -12.04
CA ARG A 229 -7.87 -6.49 -11.50
C ARG A 229 -7.44 -5.42 -12.49
N LEU A 230 -7.17 -4.23 -11.95
CA LEU A 230 -6.58 -3.11 -12.68
C LEU A 230 -5.33 -2.60 -11.95
N GLU A 231 -4.19 -2.62 -12.63
CA GLU A 231 -2.91 -2.13 -12.13
C GLU A 231 -2.52 -0.85 -12.87
N TRP A 232 -2.76 0.31 -12.26
CA TRP A 232 -2.39 1.59 -12.87
C TRP A 232 -0.89 1.76 -13.01
N LEU A 233 -0.47 2.23 -14.19
CA LEU A 233 0.91 2.64 -14.42
C LEU A 233 1.11 4.05 -13.85
N HIS A 234 1.79 4.11 -12.70
CA HIS A 234 2.12 5.36 -12.02
C HIS A 234 3.43 5.26 -11.25
N GLY A 235 4.13 6.40 -11.09
CA GLY A 235 5.33 6.49 -10.28
C GLY A 235 6.47 5.66 -10.87
N ALA A 236 7.22 4.91 -10.05
CA ALA A 236 8.39 4.16 -10.51
C ALA A 236 8.08 3.15 -11.65
N VAL A 237 6.88 2.58 -11.68
CA VAL A 237 6.45 1.66 -12.75
C VAL A 237 6.24 2.40 -14.07
N GLU A 238 5.68 3.62 -14.01
CA GLU A 238 5.53 4.52 -15.16
C GLU A 238 6.90 4.97 -15.69
N GLN A 239 7.84 5.24 -14.78
CA GLN A 239 9.21 5.61 -15.14
C GLN A 239 10.00 4.46 -15.79
N ARG A 240 9.62 3.21 -15.51
CA ARG A 240 10.27 2.00 -16.04
C ARG A 240 9.42 1.29 -17.09
N MET A 241 8.68 2.06 -17.89
CA MET A 241 7.72 1.54 -18.87
C MET A 241 8.36 0.53 -19.83
N TYR A 242 9.64 0.73 -20.19
CA TYR A 242 10.38 -0.16 -21.07
C TYR A 242 10.37 -1.60 -20.57
N GLY A 243 10.62 -1.80 -19.27
CA GLY A 243 10.60 -3.11 -18.63
C GLY A 243 9.20 -3.72 -18.57
N THR A 244 8.17 -2.91 -18.29
CA THR A 244 6.81 -3.41 -18.01
C THR A 244 6.13 -4.11 -19.18
N ILE A 245 6.54 -3.86 -20.42
CA ILE A 245 5.96 -4.48 -21.62
C ILE A 245 5.96 -6.02 -21.59
N ALA A 246 6.88 -6.65 -20.87
CA ALA A 246 6.91 -8.09 -20.74
C ALA A 246 5.64 -8.64 -20.07
N MET A 247 4.85 -7.79 -19.38
CA MET A 247 3.52 -8.10 -18.87
C MET A 247 2.47 -8.29 -19.96
N GLN A 248 2.69 -7.88 -21.21
CA GLN A 248 1.73 -8.06 -22.33
C GLN A 248 1.34 -9.54 -22.55
N ARG A 249 2.20 -10.49 -22.12
CA ARG A 249 1.92 -11.94 -22.16
C ARG A 249 0.84 -12.36 -21.17
N THR A 250 0.73 -11.66 -20.04
CA THR A 250 -0.13 -12.04 -18.90
C THR A 250 -1.27 -11.06 -18.66
N HIS A 251 -1.13 -9.82 -19.11
CA HIS A 251 -2.05 -8.70 -18.91
C HIS A 251 -2.43 -8.04 -20.25
N ASP A 252 -3.55 -7.34 -20.25
CA ASP A 252 -3.97 -6.43 -21.30
C ASP A 252 -3.61 -5.00 -20.91
N LEU A 253 -2.98 -4.25 -21.82
CA LEU A 253 -2.73 -2.84 -21.61
C LEU A 253 -3.98 -2.07 -22.00
N GLU A 254 -4.53 -1.29 -21.08
CA GLU A 254 -5.73 -0.50 -21.30
C GLU A 254 -5.48 0.99 -21.09
N LEU A 255 -6.10 1.82 -21.92
CA LEU A 255 -6.15 3.27 -21.76
C LEU A 255 -7.50 3.64 -21.13
N ARG A 256 -7.46 4.28 -19.96
CA ARG A 256 -8.66 4.61 -19.17
C ARG A 256 -8.53 5.96 -18.47
N PRO A 257 -9.65 6.65 -18.20
CA PRO A 257 -9.65 7.81 -17.31
C PRO A 257 -9.35 7.40 -15.86
N LYS A 258 -8.46 8.16 -15.21
CA LYS A 258 -8.03 7.95 -13.82
C LYS A 258 -9.13 8.38 -12.85
N HIS A 259 -9.83 7.41 -12.28
CA HIS A 259 -10.90 7.68 -11.32
C HIS A 259 -10.36 7.79 -9.89
N HIS A 260 -10.86 8.78 -9.15
CA HIS A 260 -10.66 8.91 -7.71
C HIS A 260 -11.78 8.23 -6.93
N TYR A 261 -11.55 7.97 -5.64
CA TYR A 261 -12.58 7.41 -4.76
C TYR A 261 -13.78 8.37 -4.69
N PRO A 262 -15.01 7.90 -4.97
CA PRO A 262 -16.15 8.80 -5.14
C PRO A 262 -16.52 9.50 -3.83
N LYS A 263 -16.71 10.82 -3.90
CA LYS A 263 -17.19 11.67 -2.80
C LYS A 263 -18.70 11.86 -2.79
N LEU A 264 -19.36 11.52 -3.89
CA LEU A 264 -20.81 11.66 -4.08
C LEU A 264 -21.43 10.28 -4.20
N ILE A 265 -22.56 10.08 -3.51
CA ILE A 265 -23.36 8.87 -3.58
C ILE A 265 -24.73 9.24 -4.13
N THR A 266 -25.05 8.70 -5.30
CA THR A 266 -26.41 8.77 -5.85
C THR A 266 -27.28 7.74 -5.13
N GLN A 267 -28.30 8.22 -4.42
CA GLN A 267 -29.28 7.34 -3.78
C GLN A 267 -30.41 7.03 -4.77
N THR A 268 -30.95 5.80 -4.70
CA THR A 268 -32.14 5.41 -5.49
C THR A 268 -33.37 6.22 -5.08
N THR A 269 -33.43 6.66 -3.83
CA THR A 269 -34.52 7.43 -3.24
C THR A 269 -33.93 8.50 -2.33
N GLY A 270 -33.85 9.75 -2.80
CA GLY A 270 -33.37 10.89 -2.01
C GLY A 270 -32.33 11.74 -2.73
N PRO A 271 -31.92 12.88 -2.14
CA PRO A 271 -30.83 13.70 -2.67
C PRO A 271 -29.50 12.94 -2.61
N ALA A 272 -28.58 13.31 -3.51
CA ALA A 272 -27.23 12.77 -3.48
C ALA A 272 -26.56 13.12 -2.13
N LEU A 273 -25.85 12.17 -1.54
CA LEU A 273 -25.05 12.42 -0.34
C LEU A 273 -23.63 12.78 -0.75
N GLU A 274 -23.18 13.97 -0.35
CA GLU A 274 -21.79 14.40 -0.45
C GLU A 274 -21.00 14.04 0.81
N GLU A 275 -19.72 13.74 0.65
CA GLU A 275 -18.79 13.45 1.74
C GLU A 275 -18.72 14.62 2.73
N PRO A 276 -19.18 14.45 3.98
CA PRO A 276 -19.11 15.51 4.97
C PRO A 276 -17.67 15.81 5.36
N THR A 277 -17.43 17.04 5.81
CA THR A 277 -16.13 17.47 6.31
C THR A 277 -15.71 16.69 7.56
N PRO A 278 -14.45 16.23 7.63
CA PRO A 278 -13.88 15.60 8.82
C PRO A 278 -13.95 16.52 10.05
N ILE A 279 -13.95 15.92 11.24
CA ILE A 279 -13.91 16.62 12.52
C ILE A 279 -12.81 16.03 13.42
N GLU A 280 -12.13 16.90 14.16
CA GLU A 280 -11.14 16.50 15.16
C GLU A 280 -11.12 17.44 16.37
N GLY A 281 -10.64 16.94 17.50
CA GLY A 281 -10.60 17.69 18.75
C GLY A 281 -10.47 16.82 20.00
N PHE A 282 -10.30 17.48 21.14
CA PHE A 282 -10.21 16.83 22.44
C PHE A 282 -11.60 16.47 22.96
N LEU A 283 -11.79 15.21 23.37
CA LEU A 283 -12.98 14.74 24.06
C LEU A 283 -12.60 13.87 25.25
N ILE A 284 -13.48 13.81 26.24
CA ILE A 284 -13.33 12.92 27.39
C ILE A 284 -14.31 11.77 27.21
N ARG A 285 -13.78 10.54 27.21
CA ARG A 285 -14.58 9.33 27.11
C ARG A 285 -14.95 8.85 28.50
N LEU A 286 -16.24 8.65 28.74
CA LEU A 286 -16.79 8.27 30.05
C LEU A 286 -17.14 6.77 30.18
N THR A 287 -16.75 5.96 29.19
CA THR A 287 -17.11 4.54 29.09
C THR A 287 -15.88 3.67 28.87
N SER A 288 -15.76 2.53 29.54
CA SER A 288 -14.68 1.55 29.30
C SER A 288 -14.82 0.82 27.95
N GLN A 289 -13.80 0.06 27.53
CA GLN A 289 -13.83 -0.70 26.26
C GLN A 289 -14.99 -1.71 26.17
N GLN A 290 -15.44 -2.25 27.30
CA GLN A 290 -16.56 -3.20 27.37
C GLN A 290 -17.92 -2.50 27.48
N GLY A 291 -17.98 -1.17 27.40
CA GLY A 291 -19.20 -0.40 27.60
C GLY A 291 -19.67 -0.36 29.05
N LYS A 292 -18.74 -0.51 30.01
CA LYS A 292 -19.03 -0.24 31.43
C LYS A 292 -18.73 1.21 31.74
N ASP A 293 -19.68 1.87 32.38
CA ASP A 293 -19.62 3.31 32.67
C ASP A 293 -19.08 3.56 34.09
N GLN A 294 -19.13 2.55 34.97
CA GLN A 294 -18.69 2.65 36.36
C GLN A 294 -17.66 1.59 36.77
N LYS A 295 -16.82 1.97 37.73
CA LYS A 295 -15.97 1.08 38.51
C LYS A 295 -16.03 1.48 39.99
N LEU A 296 -16.49 0.56 40.84
CA LEU A 296 -16.67 0.81 42.29
C LEU A 296 -17.56 2.03 42.58
N GLY A 297 -18.67 2.19 41.83
CA GLY A 297 -19.64 3.27 42.02
C GLY A 297 -19.21 4.65 41.50
N LYS A 298 -18.03 4.77 40.87
CA LYS A 298 -17.57 6.02 40.25
C LYS A 298 -17.48 5.88 38.73
N MET A 299 -17.77 6.96 38.00
CA MET A 299 -17.67 6.96 36.54
C MET A 299 -16.22 6.96 36.09
N LEU A 300 -15.89 6.19 35.06
CA LEU A 300 -14.53 6.14 34.51
C LEU A 300 -14.36 7.25 33.47
N PHE A 301 -13.25 7.99 33.49
CA PHE A 301 -12.96 8.94 32.43
C PHE A 301 -11.59 8.73 31.79
N LYS A 302 -11.48 9.10 30.51
CA LYS A 302 -10.23 9.09 29.76
C LYS A 302 -10.17 10.22 28.76
N ARG A 303 -9.10 11.02 28.82
CA ARG A 303 -8.90 12.18 27.94
C ARG A 303 -8.20 11.75 26.67
N LEU A 304 -8.81 12.03 25.54
CA LEU A 304 -8.33 11.58 24.24
C LEU A 304 -8.47 12.71 23.21
N TYR A 305 -7.60 12.67 22.21
CA TYR A 305 -7.78 13.43 21.00
C TYR A 305 -8.42 12.53 19.95
N PHE A 306 -9.53 12.98 19.38
CA PHE A 306 -10.28 12.27 18.35
C PHE A 306 -10.09 12.94 16.99
N THR A 307 -9.98 12.14 15.93
CA THR A 307 -9.92 12.62 14.54
C THR A 307 -10.63 11.64 13.62
N THR A 308 -11.41 12.14 12.67
CA THR A 308 -12.12 11.29 11.71
C THR A 308 -11.31 11.11 10.43
N GLN A 309 -11.02 9.86 10.07
CA GLN A 309 -10.33 9.52 8.84
C GLN A 309 -11.09 8.39 8.14
N SER A 310 -11.68 8.69 6.98
CA SER A 310 -12.63 7.79 6.31
C SER A 310 -13.75 7.35 7.28
N GLN A 311 -14.14 6.07 7.29
CA GLN A 311 -15.16 5.57 8.23
C GLN A 311 -14.70 5.46 9.70
N TYR A 312 -13.46 5.83 10.03
CA TYR A 312 -12.89 5.61 11.35
C TYR A 312 -12.87 6.90 12.18
N LEU A 313 -13.44 6.83 13.38
CA LEU A 313 -13.21 7.81 14.44
C LEU A 313 -12.02 7.31 15.27
N LEU A 314 -10.82 7.80 14.92
CA LEU A 314 -9.56 7.44 15.56
C LEU A 314 -9.40 8.20 16.86
N PHE A 315 -8.77 7.58 17.84
CA PHE A 315 -8.40 8.25 19.08
C PHE A 315 -6.95 7.98 19.47
N MET A 316 -6.34 8.95 20.12
CA MET A 316 -4.99 8.88 20.65
C MET A 316 -4.85 9.71 21.92
N LYS A 317 -3.78 9.44 22.67
CA LYS A 317 -3.40 10.26 23.81
C LYS A 317 -3.11 11.71 23.40
N PRO A 318 -3.52 12.71 24.20
CA PRO A 318 -3.21 14.12 23.97
C PRO A 318 -1.71 14.40 23.72
N ALA A 319 -0.81 13.72 24.45
CA ALA A 319 0.63 13.90 24.30
C ALA A 319 1.20 13.47 22.93
N LYS A 320 0.47 12.63 22.19
CA LYS A 320 0.86 12.20 20.84
C LYS A 320 0.12 12.96 19.74
N ALA A 321 -0.90 13.74 20.11
CA ALA A 321 -1.72 14.47 19.16
C ALA A 321 -0.95 15.68 18.61
N LYS A 322 -1.13 15.92 17.32
CA LYS A 322 -0.65 17.10 16.60
C LYS A 322 -1.88 17.82 16.05
N PRO A 323 -2.55 18.65 16.86
CA PRO A 323 -3.68 19.45 16.39
C PRO A 323 -3.24 20.38 15.26
N PRO A 324 -4.18 20.83 14.41
CA PRO A 324 -3.85 21.75 13.33
C PRO A 324 -3.32 23.07 13.92
N PRO A 325 -2.42 23.76 13.21
CA PRO A 325 -1.95 25.05 13.67
C PRO A 325 -3.11 26.05 13.66
N PRO A 326 -3.19 26.97 14.65
CA PRO A 326 -4.21 28.01 14.64
C PRO A 326 -4.09 28.87 13.38
N PRO A 327 -5.20 29.45 12.87
CA PRO A 327 -5.15 30.39 11.76
C PRO A 327 -4.12 31.49 12.01
N ARG A 328 -3.39 31.91 10.97
CA ARG A 328 -2.41 33.01 11.09
C ARG A 328 -3.15 34.25 11.59
N LEU A 329 -2.89 34.62 12.84
CA LEU A 329 -3.48 35.82 13.44
C LEU A 329 -2.99 37.04 12.66
N PRO A 330 -3.86 38.03 12.38
CA PRO A 330 -3.45 39.26 11.71
C PRO A 330 -2.27 39.87 12.46
N ALA A 331 -1.22 40.29 11.74
CA ALA A 331 -0.01 40.88 12.31
C ALA A 331 -0.23 42.27 12.97
N GLN A 332 -1.48 42.62 13.31
CA GLN A 332 -1.86 43.93 13.82
C GLN A 332 -1.51 44.13 15.31
N THR A 333 -1.12 43.09 16.05
CA THR A 333 -0.63 43.23 17.43
C THR A 333 0.89 43.38 17.53
N ALA A 334 1.62 43.39 16.41
CA ALA A 334 3.06 43.64 16.40
C ALA A 334 3.43 45.14 16.41
N ALA A 335 2.44 46.04 16.56
CA ALA A 335 2.70 47.46 16.77
C ALA A 335 3.30 47.77 18.15
N ASP A 336 3.08 46.89 19.15
CA ASP A 336 3.53 47.07 20.54
C ASP A 336 4.69 46.14 20.97
N GLY A 337 5.35 45.44 20.05
CA GLY A 337 6.63 44.74 20.31
C GLY A 337 6.63 43.59 21.34
N GLY A 338 5.50 43.26 21.97
CA GLY A 338 5.38 42.19 22.96
C GLY A 338 4.85 40.87 22.38
N VAL A 339 5.47 39.75 22.74
CA VAL A 339 4.92 38.41 22.47
C VAL A 339 3.61 38.27 23.26
N PRO A 340 2.45 38.04 22.62
CA PRO A 340 1.17 37.92 23.33
C PRO A 340 1.17 36.71 24.28
N SER A 341 0.53 36.87 25.43
CA SER A 341 0.38 35.78 26.41
C SER A 341 -0.51 34.65 25.88
N ILE A 342 -0.33 33.43 26.40
CA ILE A 342 -1.13 32.24 26.02
C ILE A 342 -2.64 32.48 26.15
N GLN A 343 -3.07 33.25 27.16
CA GLN A 343 -4.48 33.58 27.37
C GLN A 343 -5.02 34.56 26.31
N GLN A 344 -4.22 35.55 25.91
CA GLN A 344 -4.59 36.49 24.83
C GLN A 344 -4.68 35.78 23.47
N ILE A 345 -3.76 34.83 23.21
CA ILE A 345 -3.79 34.00 21.99
C ILE A 345 -5.04 33.11 22.02
N SER A 346 -5.32 32.42 23.14
CA SER A 346 -6.48 31.55 23.27
C SER A 346 -7.82 32.27 23.12
N ALA A 347 -7.90 33.55 23.49
CA ALA A 347 -9.12 34.35 23.32
C ALA A 347 -9.36 34.78 21.86
N GLN A 348 -8.31 34.86 21.04
CA GLN A 348 -8.38 35.27 19.63
C GLN A 348 -8.55 34.09 18.67
N VAL A 349 -8.22 32.87 19.10
CA VAL A 349 -8.38 31.67 18.29
C VAL A 349 -9.86 31.25 18.27
N PRO A 350 -10.47 31.07 17.09
CA PRO A 350 -11.85 30.62 17.01
C PRO A 350 -11.99 29.21 17.59
N LEU A 351 -13.12 28.93 18.24
CA LEU A 351 -13.45 27.61 18.81
C LEU A 351 -13.42 26.49 17.76
N THR A 352 -13.77 26.81 16.52
CA THR A 352 -13.76 25.91 15.36
C THR A 352 -13.24 26.66 14.14
N TYR A 353 -12.32 26.05 13.40
CA TYR A 353 -11.84 26.56 12.12
C TYR A 353 -11.61 25.40 11.16
N ASP A 354 -11.82 25.67 9.87
CA ASP A 354 -11.64 24.68 8.81
C ASP A 354 -10.23 24.81 8.21
N VAL A 355 -9.60 23.67 7.94
CA VAL A 355 -8.29 23.58 7.27
C VAL A 355 -8.51 22.97 5.90
N GLU A 356 -8.49 23.80 4.86
CA GLU A 356 -8.63 23.38 3.46
C GLU A 356 -7.42 23.86 2.65
N PRO A 357 -6.43 22.99 2.39
CA PRO A 357 -5.22 23.39 1.65
C PRO A 357 -5.48 23.78 0.19
N TYR A 358 -6.46 23.13 -0.45
CA TYR A 358 -6.81 23.33 -1.87
C TYR A 358 -8.29 23.66 -2.03
N PRO A 359 -8.74 24.87 -1.65
CA PRO A 359 -10.13 25.28 -1.87
C PRO A 359 -10.45 25.30 -3.36
N LEU A 360 -11.59 24.74 -3.74
CA LEU A 360 -12.02 24.62 -5.13
C LEU A 360 -13.04 25.70 -5.50
N GLN A 361 -12.88 26.31 -6.67
CA GLN A 361 -13.82 27.21 -7.32
C GLN A 361 -14.01 26.73 -8.77
N ASP A 362 -15.25 26.43 -9.16
CA ASP A 362 -15.60 25.89 -10.49
C ASP A 362 -14.72 24.68 -10.90
N ASN A 363 -14.53 23.75 -9.95
CA ASN A 363 -13.70 22.53 -10.09
C ASN A 363 -12.20 22.77 -10.35
N ASN A 364 -11.73 24.01 -10.16
CA ASN A 364 -10.33 24.39 -10.22
C ASN A 364 -9.85 24.89 -8.85
N ILE A 365 -8.55 24.85 -8.59
CA ILE A 365 -8.00 25.38 -7.34
C ILE A 365 -8.18 26.91 -7.34
N ALA A 366 -8.93 27.43 -6.36
CA ALA A 366 -9.41 28.82 -6.34
C ALA A 366 -8.29 29.84 -6.52
N TRP A 367 -7.13 29.54 -5.94
CA TRP A 367 -5.98 30.42 -6.04
C TRP A 367 -5.19 30.27 -7.35
N LEU A 368 -5.20 29.12 -8.02
CA LEU A 368 -4.56 29.01 -9.34
C LEU A 368 -5.32 29.79 -10.43
N ASN A 369 -6.63 29.99 -10.24
CA ASN A 369 -7.51 30.69 -11.18
C ASN A 369 -7.73 32.17 -10.84
N SER A 370 -7.06 32.69 -9.81
CA SER A 370 -7.16 34.12 -9.48
C SER A 370 -6.55 34.92 -10.62
N GLU A 371 -7.26 35.93 -11.14
CA GLU A 371 -6.81 36.78 -12.28
C GLU A 371 -5.48 37.54 -12.03
N GLY A 372 -4.90 37.42 -10.83
CA GLY A 372 -3.56 37.88 -10.49
C GLY A 372 -2.51 36.77 -10.63
N ILE A 373 -1.38 37.09 -11.27
CA ILE A 373 -0.21 36.21 -11.34
C ILE A 373 0.30 35.94 -9.91
N ILE A 374 0.01 34.76 -9.37
CA ILE A 374 0.58 34.30 -8.10
C ILE A 374 2.07 34.04 -8.30
N SER A 375 2.90 34.53 -7.36
CA SER A 375 4.34 34.28 -7.40
C SER A 375 4.62 32.77 -7.29
N PRO A 376 5.58 32.20 -8.05
CA PRO A 376 5.98 30.80 -7.90
C PRO A 376 6.37 30.42 -6.46
N MET A 377 6.85 31.39 -5.68
CA MET A 377 7.17 31.21 -4.27
C MET A 377 5.91 31.00 -3.42
N GLU A 378 4.84 31.76 -3.68
CA GLU A 378 3.57 31.62 -2.96
C GLU A 378 2.86 30.29 -3.30
N VAL A 379 2.97 29.83 -4.55
CA VAL A 379 2.49 28.49 -4.94
C VAL A 379 3.23 27.41 -4.15
N ARG A 380 4.56 27.51 -4.10
CA ARG A 380 5.40 26.56 -3.34
C ARG A 380 5.07 26.57 -1.86
N ASP A 381 4.91 27.74 -1.24
CA ASP A 381 4.56 27.84 0.19
C ASP A 381 3.20 27.19 0.50
N ARG A 382 2.23 27.29 -0.41
CA ARG A 382 0.91 26.64 -0.26
C ARG A 382 0.99 25.13 -0.45
N ASP A 383 1.77 24.67 -1.42
CA ASP A 383 2.01 23.24 -1.63
C ASP A 383 2.78 22.63 -0.45
N ASP A 384 3.78 23.33 0.09
CA ASP A 384 4.53 22.90 1.27
C ASP A 384 3.62 22.85 2.52
N ALA A 385 2.71 23.82 2.68
CA ALA A 385 1.70 23.79 3.75
C ALA A 385 0.71 22.63 3.60
N ALA A 386 0.26 22.34 2.37
CA ALA A 386 -0.61 21.20 2.09
C ALA A 386 0.09 19.86 2.35
N ALA A 387 1.37 19.75 1.98
CA ALA A 387 2.20 18.58 2.25
C ALA A 387 2.40 18.37 3.76
N ALA A 388 2.66 19.44 4.52
CA ALA A 388 2.78 19.37 5.98
C ALA A 388 1.47 18.93 6.64
N GLU A 389 0.32 19.38 6.14
CA GLU A 389 -1.00 18.94 6.62
C GLU A 389 -1.27 17.47 6.28
N ALA A 390 -0.91 17.02 5.08
CA ALA A 390 -0.99 15.60 4.71
C ALA A 390 -0.10 14.73 5.61
N GLU A 391 1.14 15.15 5.87
CA GLU A 391 2.06 14.47 6.79
C GLU A 391 1.52 14.43 8.22
N ARG A 392 0.97 15.55 8.73
CA ARG A 392 0.30 15.60 10.04
C ARG A 392 -0.79 14.55 10.15
N ASN A 393 -1.66 14.44 9.16
CA ASN A 393 -2.73 13.42 9.15
C ASN A 393 -2.19 11.99 9.19
N VAL A 394 -1.09 11.72 8.48
CA VAL A 394 -0.40 10.42 8.50
C VAL A 394 0.18 10.13 9.88
N GLU A 395 0.87 11.10 10.49
CA GLU A 395 1.45 10.96 11.82
C GLU A 395 0.36 10.72 12.88
N MET A 396 -0.77 11.41 12.78
CA MET A 396 -1.95 11.22 13.64
C MET A 396 -2.49 9.78 13.53
N LEU A 397 -2.67 9.27 12.30
CA LEU A 397 -3.09 7.89 12.08
C LEU A 397 -2.04 6.88 12.60
N GLN A 398 -0.75 7.16 12.42
CA GLN A 398 0.34 6.33 12.94
C GLN A 398 0.47 6.39 14.47
N ALA A 399 0.02 7.46 15.11
CA ALA A 399 -0.01 7.66 16.56
C ALA A 399 -1.28 7.08 17.23
N ALA A 400 -2.31 6.79 16.44
CA ALA A 400 -3.59 6.25 16.92
C ALA A 400 -3.40 5.04 17.84
N ASP A 401 -4.06 5.11 18.99
CA ASP A 401 -4.09 4.04 19.99
C ASP A 401 -5.25 3.06 19.72
N GLY A 402 -6.32 3.53 19.06
CA GLY A 402 -7.45 2.72 18.61
C GLY A 402 -8.43 3.51 17.75
N PHE A 403 -9.53 2.87 17.35
CA PHE A 403 -10.60 3.53 16.59
C PHE A 403 -11.99 2.99 16.93
N ILE A 404 -13.01 3.79 16.62
CA ILE A 404 -14.42 3.40 16.57
C ILE A 404 -14.85 3.40 15.10
N ASP A 405 -15.44 2.30 14.63
CA ASP A 405 -16.00 2.23 13.28
C ASP A 405 -17.37 2.92 13.27
N MET A 406 -17.46 4.04 12.54
CA MET A 406 -18.70 4.81 12.44
C MET A 406 -19.84 4.01 11.77
N CYS A 407 -19.53 2.99 10.96
CA CYS A 407 -20.54 2.12 10.35
C CYS A 407 -21.23 1.21 11.37
N ASN A 408 -20.65 1.04 12.56
CA ASN A 408 -21.23 0.28 13.66
C ASN A 408 -22.09 1.14 14.59
N VAL A 409 -22.12 2.47 14.39
CA VAL A 409 -22.99 3.39 15.11
C VAL A 409 -24.39 3.31 14.50
N HIS A 410 -25.38 3.02 15.33
CA HIS A 410 -26.79 3.03 14.95
C HIS A 410 -27.37 4.44 15.02
N ARG A 411 -27.07 5.20 16.09
CA ARG A 411 -27.61 6.55 16.29
C ARG A 411 -26.65 7.42 17.11
N VAL A 412 -26.60 8.71 16.77
CA VAL A 412 -25.92 9.76 17.55
C VAL A 412 -26.96 10.65 18.23
N ARG A 413 -26.94 10.75 19.55
CA ARG A 413 -27.94 11.49 20.35
C ARG A 413 -27.29 12.32 21.45
N ASN A 414 -28.08 13.25 22.00
CA ASN A 414 -27.71 13.94 23.25
C ASN A 414 -27.72 12.92 24.40
N PHE A 415 -27.09 13.28 25.52
CA PHE A 415 -27.21 12.53 26.76
C PHE A 415 -28.69 12.28 27.12
N VAL A 416 -28.98 11.07 27.59
CA VAL A 416 -30.29 10.66 28.07
C VAL A 416 -30.10 10.05 29.45
N ASP A 417 -30.63 10.74 30.46
CA ASP A 417 -30.64 10.25 31.83
C ASP A 417 -31.49 8.96 31.96
N GLY A 418 -31.02 8.02 32.78
CA GLY A 418 -31.62 6.69 32.95
C GLY A 418 -31.43 5.72 31.77
N ALA A 419 -30.57 6.04 30.79
CA ALA A 419 -30.32 5.15 29.65
C ALA A 419 -29.41 3.97 29.99
N THR A 420 -28.55 4.10 31.01
CA THR A 420 -27.79 2.99 31.56
C THR A 420 -27.99 2.90 33.08
N PRO A 421 -27.85 1.70 33.69
CA PRO A 421 -27.96 1.54 35.15
C PRO A 421 -26.93 2.35 35.95
N ALA A 422 -25.97 2.98 35.27
CA ALA A 422 -24.97 3.85 35.87
C ALA A 422 -25.52 5.26 36.17
N ASP A 423 -26.66 5.66 35.59
CA ASP A 423 -27.18 7.02 35.71
C ASP A 423 -27.82 7.29 37.08
N GLU A 424 -28.26 6.25 37.80
CA GLU A 424 -28.92 6.37 39.12
C GLU A 424 -28.00 6.87 40.26
N ASN A 425 -26.67 6.85 40.07
CA ASN A 425 -25.68 7.18 41.11
C ASN A 425 -24.75 8.35 40.74
N VAL A 426 -25.13 9.16 39.75
CA VAL A 426 -24.29 10.25 39.24
C VAL A 426 -24.94 11.59 39.54
N GLU A 427 -24.19 12.50 40.14
CA GLU A 427 -24.64 13.87 40.40
C GLU A 427 -24.27 14.79 39.22
N SER A 428 -25.05 15.86 38.98
CA SER A 428 -24.73 16.83 37.93
C SER A 428 -23.67 17.82 38.44
N GLY A 429 -22.55 17.97 37.73
CA GLY A 429 -21.45 18.87 38.11
C GLY A 429 -20.24 18.89 37.16
N ASP A 430 -19.19 19.64 37.49
CA ASP A 430 -18.03 19.93 36.60
C ASP A 430 -16.71 19.31 37.11
N ASP A 431 -16.80 18.12 37.71
CA ASP A 431 -15.65 17.43 38.34
C ASP A 431 -14.53 17.09 37.33
N VAL A 432 -14.84 17.06 36.03
CA VAL A 432 -13.92 16.65 34.97
C VAL A 432 -13.39 17.85 34.19
N ASP A 433 -12.43 18.55 34.78
CA ASP A 433 -11.75 19.68 34.14
C ASP A 433 -10.77 19.21 33.04
N PHE A 434 -10.76 19.91 31.90
CA PHE A 434 -9.80 19.71 30.79
C PHE A 434 -8.39 20.22 31.12
N HIS A 435 -8.22 21.08 32.15
CA HIS A 435 -6.96 21.77 32.46
C HIS A 435 -6.06 21.09 33.51
N VAL A 436 -6.55 20.08 34.22
CA VAL A 436 -5.75 19.36 35.25
C VAL A 436 -4.64 18.52 34.60
N GLN A 437 -3.40 18.59 35.08
CA GLN A 437 -2.32 17.74 34.56
C GLN A 437 -2.45 16.29 35.09
N VAL A 438 -2.56 15.31 34.19
CA VAL A 438 -2.63 13.88 34.55
C VAL A 438 -1.37 13.16 34.03
N PRO A 439 -0.75 12.27 34.83
CA PRO A 439 0.39 11.48 34.38
C PRO A 439 0.06 10.63 33.15
N ASP A 440 1.04 10.40 32.26
CA ASP A 440 0.86 9.57 31.07
C ASP A 440 0.72 8.08 31.45
N THR A 441 -0.50 7.65 31.80
CA THR A 441 -0.80 6.26 32.18
C THR A 441 -0.93 5.34 30.96
N SER A 442 -0.87 4.01 31.14
CA SER A 442 -0.93 3.07 30.00
C SER A 442 -2.26 3.13 29.23
N VAL A 443 -2.27 2.81 27.92
CA VAL A 443 -3.50 2.84 27.07
C VAL A 443 -4.65 1.98 27.62
N ARG A 444 -4.35 0.99 28.46
CA ARG A 444 -5.34 0.09 29.09
C ARG A 444 -5.88 0.58 30.43
N GLN A 445 -5.32 1.67 30.97
CA GLN A 445 -5.78 2.27 32.21
C GLN A 445 -6.58 3.54 31.90
N ASP A 446 -7.59 3.78 32.72
CA ASP A 446 -8.39 5.00 32.68
C ASP A 446 -7.67 6.09 33.48
N ASP A 447 -7.87 7.35 33.12
CA ASP A 447 -7.12 8.48 33.69
C ASP A 447 -7.61 8.83 35.10
N GLY A 448 -8.83 8.45 35.43
CA GLY A 448 -9.40 8.62 36.77
C GLY A 448 -10.84 8.16 36.86
N THR A 449 -11.47 8.51 37.98
CA THR A 449 -12.90 8.33 38.20
C THR A 449 -13.55 9.63 38.66
N ALA A 450 -14.74 9.95 38.17
CA ALA A 450 -15.51 11.13 38.53
C ALA A 450 -16.84 10.76 39.19
N THR A 451 -17.32 11.64 40.07
CA THR A 451 -18.62 11.53 40.76
C THR A 451 -19.68 12.43 40.14
N GLU A 452 -19.27 13.54 39.51
CA GLU A 452 -20.17 14.47 38.84
C GLU A 452 -19.94 14.53 37.33
N ILE A 453 -21.02 14.76 36.56
CA ILE A 453 -20.95 14.95 35.10
C ILE A 453 -21.70 16.20 34.64
N ASP A 454 -21.20 16.82 33.59
CA ASP A 454 -21.89 17.91 32.91
C ASP A 454 -22.66 17.37 31.71
N GLU A 455 -23.93 17.08 31.93
CA GLU A 455 -24.88 16.57 30.94
C GLU A 455 -24.94 17.45 29.68
N ASP A 456 -24.77 18.76 29.85
CA ASP A 456 -24.90 19.75 28.79
C ASP A 456 -23.68 19.76 27.84
N ARG A 457 -22.61 19.06 28.20
CA ARG A 457 -21.42 18.86 27.35
C ARG A 457 -21.32 17.44 26.76
N ILE A 458 -22.26 16.55 27.08
CA ILE A 458 -22.18 15.12 26.72
C ILE A 458 -23.04 14.79 25.50
N PHE A 459 -22.49 13.95 24.62
CA PHE A 459 -23.24 13.27 23.57
C PHE A 459 -22.92 11.77 23.56
N GLU A 460 -23.82 10.99 22.97
CA GLU A 460 -23.78 9.53 22.97
C GLU A 460 -23.75 8.94 21.56
N LEU A 461 -22.91 7.92 21.37
CA LEU A 461 -22.91 7.04 20.21
C LEU A 461 -23.53 5.70 20.61
N VAL A 462 -24.72 5.41 20.08
CA VAL A 462 -25.41 4.13 20.30
C VAL A 462 -24.97 3.16 19.23
N MET A 463 -24.32 2.06 19.63
CA MET A 463 -23.77 1.05 18.74
C MET A 463 -24.82 0.00 18.35
N LYS A 464 -24.67 -0.63 17.18
CA LYS A 464 -25.55 -1.73 16.71
C LYS A 464 -25.55 -2.96 17.63
N ASN A 465 -24.52 -3.13 18.44
CA ASN A 465 -24.42 -4.23 19.41
C ASN A 465 -25.16 -3.91 20.74
N GLY A 466 -25.77 -2.73 20.87
CA GLY A 466 -26.51 -2.30 22.06
C GLY A 466 -25.66 -1.53 23.08
N LEU A 467 -24.34 -1.42 22.89
CA LEU A 467 -23.48 -0.64 23.78
C LEU A 467 -23.56 0.87 23.46
N VAL A 468 -23.30 1.70 24.47
CA VAL A 468 -23.30 3.17 24.35
C VAL A 468 -21.90 3.71 24.65
N ILE A 469 -21.46 4.68 23.86
CA ILE A 469 -20.22 5.43 24.09
C ILE A 469 -20.60 6.84 24.49
N ARG A 470 -20.18 7.27 25.69
CA ARG A 470 -20.39 8.63 26.19
C ARG A 470 -19.13 9.46 26.02
N LEU A 471 -19.28 10.60 25.35
CA LEU A 471 -18.21 11.54 25.04
C LEU A 471 -18.60 12.93 25.54
N GLN A 472 -17.72 13.53 26.33
CA GLN A 472 -17.86 14.89 26.85
C GLN A 472 -16.96 15.84 26.04
N ALA A 473 -17.57 16.91 25.52
CA ALA A 473 -16.88 17.99 24.81
C ALA A 473 -16.46 19.12 25.77
N PHE A 474 -15.69 20.07 25.27
CA PHE A 474 -15.21 21.21 26.07
C PHE A 474 -16.36 22.11 26.55
N ASN A 475 -17.36 22.36 25.69
CA ASN A 475 -18.52 23.20 25.98
C ASN A 475 -19.74 22.75 25.14
N LYS A 476 -20.90 23.35 25.41
CA LYS A 476 -22.16 23.05 24.71
C LYS A 476 -22.09 23.29 23.20
N VAL A 477 -21.41 24.36 22.78
CA VAL A 477 -21.25 24.72 21.35
C VAL A 477 -20.46 23.67 20.59
N THR A 478 -19.33 23.22 21.15
CA THR A 478 -18.48 22.18 20.57
C THR A 478 -19.18 20.82 20.56
N ARG A 479 -19.96 20.48 21.61
CA ARG A 479 -20.82 19.29 21.64
C ARG A 479 -21.80 19.29 20.46
N ASP A 480 -22.49 20.41 20.23
CA ASP A 480 -23.49 20.51 19.17
C ASP A 480 -22.87 20.37 17.77
N GLU A 481 -21.67 20.92 17.55
CA GLU A 481 -20.94 20.73 16.29
C GLU A 481 -20.47 19.27 16.12
N TRP A 482 -19.94 18.65 17.17
CA TRP A 482 -19.60 17.21 17.17
C TRP A 482 -20.81 16.36 16.80
N LEU A 483 -21.95 16.60 17.44
CA LEU A 483 -23.17 15.86 17.24
C LEU A 483 -23.73 16.06 15.82
N LYS A 484 -23.67 17.27 15.27
CA LYS A 484 -24.07 17.58 13.88
C LYS A 484 -23.18 16.84 12.87
N ARG A 485 -21.86 17.00 12.95
CA ARG A 485 -20.90 16.39 12.01
C ARG A 485 -20.90 14.87 12.11
N MET A 486 -20.94 14.31 13.31
CA MET A 486 -20.97 12.85 13.51
C MET A 486 -22.23 12.20 12.91
N ARG A 487 -23.39 12.85 12.98
CA ARG A 487 -24.61 12.35 12.31
C ARG A 487 -24.44 12.27 10.80
N GLN A 488 -23.88 13.32 10.21
CA GLN A 488 -23.62 13.37 8.76
C GLN A 488 -22.60 12.31 8.34
N LEU A 489 -21.49 12.20 9.08
CA LEU A 489 -20.42 11.22 8.80
C LEU A 489 -20.92 9.78 8.94
N VAL A 490 -21.66 9.45 10.01
CA VAL A 490 -22.22 8.09 10.21
C VAL A 490 -23.18 7.74 9.07
N ALA A 491 -24.07 8.66 8.67
CA ALA A 491 -25.01 8.44 7.58
C ALA A 491 -24.29 8.23 6.23
N TYR A 492 -23.34 9.12 5.90
CA TYR A 492 -22.57 9.05 4.67
C TYR A 492 -21.73 7.77 4.60
N TRP A 493 -20.90 7.48 5.60
CA TRP A 493 -19.98 6.32 5.58
C TRP A 493 -20.72 4.99 5.57
N THR A 494 -21.85 4.88 6.26
CA THR A 494 -22.70 3.69 6.21
C THR A 494 -23.25 3.47 4.80
N ALA A 495 -23.74 4.52 4.14
CA ALA A 495 -24.21 4.45 2.76
C ALA A 495 -23.06 4.16 1.78
N ARG A 496 -21.90 4.80 1.97
CA ARG A 496 -20.69 4.66 1.13
C ARG A 496 -20.17 3.23 1.16
N LYS A 497 -20.04 2.62 2.34
CA LYS A 497 -19.57 1.24 2.47
C LYS A 497 -20.54 0.22 1.90
N LYS A 498 -21.85 0.47 2.00
CA LYS A 498 -22.84 -0.33 1.29
C LYS A 498 -22.69 -0.21 -0.24
N ALA A 499 -22.46 1.00 -0.75
CA ALA A 499 -22.22 1.24 -2.17
C ALA A 499 -20.92 0.57 -2.66
N ASP A 500 -19.82 0.65 -1.89
CA ASP A 500 -18.56 -0.04 -2.20
C ASP A 500 -18.77 -1.56 -2.28
N MET A 501 -19.50 -2.14 -1.33
CA MET A 501 -19.81 -3.58 -1.35
C MET A 501 -20.71 -3.97 -2.53
N ASN A 502 -21.70 -3.15 -2.86
CA ASN A 502 -22.54 -3.37 -4.04
C ASN A 502 -21.73 -3.29 -5.34
N LEU A 503 -20.72 -2.42 -5.40
CA LEU A 503 -19.80 -2.33 -6.53
C LEU A 503 -18.96 -3.62 -6.67
N TYR A 504 -18.46 -4.19 -5.56
CA TYR A 504 -17.80 -5.50 -5.57
C TYR A 504 -18.73 -6.60 -6.12
N LYS A 505 -19.97 -6.66 -5.62
CA LYS A 505 -20.95 -7.69 -6.04
C LYS A 505 -21.34 -7.55 -7.51
N SER A 506 -21.68 -6.35 -7.95
CA SER A 506 -22.07 -6.10 -9.35
C SER A 506 -20.93 -6.34 -10.34
N THR A 507 -19.69 -5.96 -9.99
CA THR A 507 -18.51 -6.25 -10.83
C THR A 507 -18.31 -7.75 -10.98
N ARG A 508 -18.45 -8.52 -9.88
CA ARG A 508 -18.38 -9.99 -9.91
C ARG A 508 -19.51 -10.57 -10.76
N GLU A 509 -20.76 -10.18 -10.52
CA GLU A 509 -21.93 -10.65 -11.27
C GLU A 509 -21.81 -10.38 -12.78
N GLN A 510 -21.29 -9.23 -13.17
CA GLN A 510 -21.01 -8.90 -14.57
C GLN A 510 -19.97 -9.86 -15.16
N ASN A 511 -18.87 -10.10 -14.46
CA ASN A 511 -17.81 -11.00 -14.93
C ASN A 511 -18.27 -12.45 -15.06
N LEU A 512 -19.05 -12.94 -14.09
CA LEU A 512 -19.66 -14.26 -14.15
C LEU A 512 -20.57 -14.41 -15.39
N ARG A 513 -21.36 -13.37 -15.68
CA ARG A 513 -22.25 -13.33 -16.85
C ARG A 513 -21.49 -13.30 -18.18
N GLU A 514 -20.51 -12.41 -18.31
CA GLU A 514 -19.74 -12.24 -19.55
C GLU A 514 -18.86 -13.46 -19.89
N LEU A 515 -18.35 -14.15 -18.87
CA LEU A 515 -17.58 -15.38 -19.05
C LEU A 515 -18.44 -16.65 -19.11
N GLY A 516 -19.73 -16.57 -18.75
CA GLY A 516 -20.62 -17.73 -18.69
C GLY A 516 -20.19 -18.74 -17.62
N ILE A 517 -19.66 -18.27 -16.49
CA ILE A 517 -19.17 -19.11 -15.39
C ILE A 517 -19.98 -18.85 -14.11
N ASP A 518 -20.00 -19.83 -13.22
CA ASP A 518 -20.57 -19.70 -11.88
C ASP A 518 -19.48 -19.32 -10.84
N GLU A 519 -19.91 -19.04 -9.59
CA GLU A 519 -18.99 -18.71 -8.48
C GLU A 519 -17.99 -19.85 -8.20
N ARG A 520 -18.35 -21.09 -8.50
CA ARG A 520 -17.46 -22.24 -8.32
C ARG A 520 -16.33 -22.23 -9.34
N ALA A 521 -16.66 -22.06 -10.62
CA ALA A 521 -15.68 -21.95 -11.69
C ALA A 521 -14.82 -20.69 -11.53
N GLU A 522 -15.37 -19.60 -10.99
CA GLU A 522 -14.62 -18.38 -10.69
C GLU A 522 -13.41 -18.63 -9.78
N ALA A 523 -13.52 -19.50 -8.77
CA ALA A 523 -12.40 -19.80 -7.86
C ALA A 523 -11.16 -20.36 -8.60
N LEU A 524 -11.37 -21.02 -9.75
CA LEU A 524 -10.31 -21.51 -10.63
C LEU A 524 -9.91 -20.48 -11.68
N VAL A 525 -10.89 -19.89 -12.36
CA VAL A 525 -10.69 -18.92 -13.45
C VAL A 525 -10.01 -17.65 -12.94
N GLY A 526 -10.48 -17.07 -11.84
CA GLY A 526 -9.97 -15.78 -11.34
C GLY A 526 -8.49 -15.77 -10.99
N GLN A 527 -7.92 -16.93 -10.64
CA GLN A 527 -6.49 -17.06 -10.36
C GLN A 527 -5.69 -17.51 -11.59
N PHE A 528 -6.14 -18.60 -12.21
CA PHE A 528 -5.33 -19.40 -13.12
C PHE A 528 -5.69 -19.22 -14.58
N ALA A 529 -6.68 -18.39 -14.88
CA ALA A 529 -7.02 -18.16 -16.26
C ALA A 529 -5.85 -17.53 -17.03
N HIS A 530 -5.64 -18.03 -18.23
CA HIS A 530 -4.80 -17.39 -19.22
C HIS A 530 -5.45 -16.11 -19.70
N LYS A 531 -4.62 -15.20 -20.19
CA LYS A 531 -5.04 -13.92 -20.75
C LYS A 531 -6.25 -14.04 -21.70
N TRP A 532 -6.21 -15.00 -22.62
CA TRP A 532 -7.28 -15.21 -23.61
C TRP A 532 -8.57 -15.79 -23.01
N GLU A 533 -8.50 -16.51 -21.88
CA GLU A 533 -9.69 -17.07 -21.19
C GLU A 533 -10.50 -15.96 -20.50
N VAL A 534 -9.84 -14.87 -20.09
CA VAL A 534 -10.47 -13.75 -19.34
C VAL A 534 -10.52 -12.44 -20.13
N GLY A 535 -10.29 -12.45 -21.45
CA GLY A 535 -10.21 -11.21 -22.24
C GLY A 535 -11.47 -10.33 -22.14
N LYS A 536 -12.66 -10.96 -22.03
CA LYS A 536 -13.96 -10.29 -21.91
C LYS A 536 -14.32 -9.79 -20.51
N SER A 537 -13.50 -10.08 -19.50
CA SER A 537 -13.81 -9.64 -18.13
C SER A 537 -13.81 -8.11 -18.01
N PHE A 538 -14.44 -7.60 -16.99
CA PHE A 538 -14.48 -6.20 -16.62
C PHE A 538 -13.73 -5.97 -15.30
N ALA A 539 -12.91 -4.92 -15.27
CA ALA A 539 -12.26 -4.43 -14.07
C ALA A 539 -12.77 -3.01 -13.79
N SER A 540 -13.25 -2.78 -12.57
CA SER A 540 -13.81 -1.48 -12.17
C SER A 540 -12.70 -0.50 -11.81
N PRO A 541 -12.60 0.66 -12.47
CA PRO A 541 -11.61 1.69 -12.12
C PRO A 541 -11.94 2.38 -10.79
N THR A 542 -13.18 2.28 -10.32
CA THR A 542 -13.60 2.84 -9.02
C THR A 542 -13.15 1.95 -7.85
N LEU A 543 -13.13 0.62 -8.03
CA LEU A 543 -12.57 -0.31 -7.04
C LEU A 543 -11.04 -0.12 -6.93
N TYR A 544 -10.37 -0.07 -8.07
CA TYR A 544 -8.93 0.22 -8.19
C TYR A 544 -8.69 1.71 -8.44
N ASN A 545 -9.19 2.58 -7.57
CA ASN A 545 -9.07 4.03 -7.75
C ASN A 545 -7.65 4.56 -7.50
N MET A 546 -7.37 5.77 -8.00
CA MET A 546 -6.06 6.42 -7.88
C MET A 546 -5.77 7.01 -6.49
N CYS A 547 -6.74 7.12 -5.58
CA CYS A 547 -6.52 7.83 -4.31
C CYS A 547 -5.45 7.18 -3.43
N GLY A 548 -5.36 5.85 -3.42
CA GLY A 548 -4.30 5.14 -2.69
C GLY A 548 -2.92 5.28 -3.34
N ILE A 549 -2.88 5.47 -4.65
CA ILE A 549 -1.66 5.58 -5.45
C ILE A 549 -1.08 7.01 -5.38
N SER A 550 -1.94 8.02 -5.53
CA SER A 550 -1.56 9.44 -5.51
C SER A 550 -1.51 10.03 -4.11
N GLY A 551 -1.87 9.27 -3.06
CA GLY A 551 -1.85 9.76 -1.68
C GLY A 551 -2.96 10.77 -1.34
N CYS A 552 -4.07 10.78 -2.09
CA CYS A 552 -5.18 11.73 -1.86
C CYS A 552 -5.89 11.52 -0.50
N ARG A 553 -5.76 10.32 0.08
CA ARG A 553 -6.36 9.96 1.37
C ARG A 553 -5.28 9.38 2.27
N THR A 554 -5.38 9.67 3.56
CA THR A 554 -4.47 9.13 4.57
C THR A 554 -4.58 7.61 4.68
N VAL A 555 -5.79 7.06 4.57
CA VAL A 555 -6.03 5.62 4.52
C VAL A 555 -6.02 5.16 3.06
N HIS A 556 -5.07 4.28 2.72
CA HIS A 556 -4.98 3.68 1.40
C HIS A 556 -6.01 2.55 1.26
N LEU A 557 -5.97 1.58 2.18
CA LEU A 557 -6.88 0.45 2.20
C LEU A 557 -7.15 0.04 3.64
N SER A 558 -8.36 -0.43 3.93
CA SER A 558 -8.73 -0.91 5.25
C SER A 558 -9.75 -2.03 5.16
N GLY A 559 -9.72 -2.95 6.12
CA GLY A 559 -10.62 -4.09 6.12
C GLY A 559 -10.24 -5.16 7.13
N VAL A 560 -11.06 -6.21 7.20
CA VAL A 560 -10.81 -7.36 8.06
C VAL A 560 -9.80 -8.29 7.40
N LEU A 561 -8.78 -8.70 8.15
CA LEU A 561 -7.86 -9.76 7.75
C LEU A 561 -7.72 -10.79 8.87
N PHE A 562 -7.55 -12.04 8.48
CA PHE A 562 -7.19 -13.11 9.40
C PHE A 562 -5.67 -13.21 9.44
N ARG A 563 -5.07 -12.84 10.56
CA ARG A 563 -3.62 -12.84 10.73
C ARG A 563 -3.18 -14.03 11.56
N LYS A 564 -2.06 -14.61 11.14
CA LYS A 564 -1.32 -15.63 11.89
C LYS A 564 0.03 -15.05 12.30
N PRO A 565 0.19 -14.59 13.56
CA PRO A 565 1.37 -13.84 13.98
C PRO A 565 2.66 -14.68 14.07
N ARG A 566 2.53 -16.00 14.19
CA ARG A 566 3.64 -16.97 14.18
C ARG A 566 3.24 -18.20 13.37
N LYS A 567 4.23 -18.94 12.87
CA LYS A 567 3.99 -20.09 11.98
C LYS A 567 3.08 -21.18 12.56
N HIS A 568 3.07 -21.39 13.88
CA HIS A 568 2.28 -22.45 14.53
C HIS A 568 1.06 -21.93 15.32
N THR A 569 0.74 -20.64 15.23
CA THR A 569 -0.44 -20.07 15.91
C THR A 569 -1.70 -20.22 15.04
N THR A 570 -2.87 -20.14 15.65
CA THR A 570 -4.13 -20.05 14.92
C THR A 570 -4.31 -18.69 14.26
N PHE A 571 -5.22 -18.60 13.30
CA PHE A 571 -5.65 -17.33 12.75
C PHE A 571 -6.45 -16.52 13.78
N ILE A 572 -6.19 -15.22 13.81
CA ILE A 572 -6.90 -14.25 14.63
C ILE A 572 -7.51 -13.23 13.66
N ARG A 573 -8.80 -12.92 13.85
CA ARG A 573 -9.48 -11.88 13.10
C ARG A 573 -9.01 -10.53 13.65
N ASP A 574 -8.38 -9.73 12.80
CA ASP A 574 -7.84 -8.40 13.10
C ASP A 574 -8.40 -7.40 12.07
N GLN A 575 -8.63 -6.15 12.49
CA GLN A 575 -8.88 -5.06 11.54
C GLN A 575 -7.54 -4.46 11.14
N VAL A 576 -7.30 -4.30 9.85
CA VAL A 576 -6.04 -3.76 9.33
C VAL A 576 -6.29 -2.49 8.55
N ILE A 577 -5.43 -1.49 8.77
CA ILE A 577 -5.40 -0.22 8.03
C ILE A 577 -4.02 -0.10 7.39
N LEU A 578 -3.97 0.00 6.07
CA LEU A 578 -2.78 0.35 5.30
C LEU A 578 -2.74 1.87 5.13
N SER A 579 -1.64 2.46 5.58
CA SER A 579 -1.36 3.88 5.38
C SER A 579 0.12 4.11 5.25
N HIS A 580 0.51 4.78 4.16
CA HIS A 580 1.82 5.39 3.99
C HIS A 580 3.01 4.48 4.37
N GLY A 581 3.04 3.25 3.86
CA GLY A 581 4.14 2.30 4.13
C GLY A 581 4.02 1.53 5.45
N HIS A 582 2.92 1.69 6.18
CA HIS A 582 2.65 1.02 7.44
C HIS A 582 1.33 0.24 7.41
N LEU A 583 1.36 -0.99 7.92
CA LEU A 583 0.17 -1.78 8.23
C LEU A 583 -0.11 -1.69 9.74
N LEU A 584 -1.16 -0.95 10.08
CA LEU A 584 -1.66 -0.81 11.43
C LEU A 584 -2.66 -1.94 11.71
N ILE A 585 -2.42 -2.71 12.76
CA ILE A 585 -3.20 -3.89 13.11
C ILE A 585 -3.93 -3.60 14.41
N PHE A 586 -5.25 -3.68 14.36
CA PHE A 586 -6.16 -3.45 15.47
C PHE A 586 -6.91 -4.73 15.82
N GLN A 587 -7.27 -4.86 17.09
CA GLN A 587 -8.01 -5.98 17.61
C GLN A 587 -9.46 -5.93 17.14
N ASP A 588 -9.91 -6.93 16.38
CA ASP A 588 -11.32 -7.02 15.98
C ASP A 588 -12.18 -7.84 16.96
N THR A 589 -11.61 -8.86 17.60
CA THR A 589 -12.36 -9.69 18.56
C THR A 589 -11.73 -9.68 19.94
N LEU A 590 -12.53 -9.29 20.95
CA LEU A 590 -12.19 -9.45 22.36
C LEU A 590 -12.71 -10.80 22.85
N ARG A 591 -11.88 -11.55 23.59
CA ARG A 591 -12.26 -12.84 24.16
C ARG A 591 -11.98 -12.87 25.66
N SER A 592 -12.87 -13.52 26.41
CA SER A 592 -12.62 -13.82 27.83
C SER A 592 -11.48 -14.83 27.99
N ARG A 593 -11.00 -15.03 29.23
CA ARG A 593 -10.09 -16.14 29.57
C ARG A 593 -10.65 -17.52 29.20
N SER A 594 -11.98 -17.67 29.16
CA SER A 594 -12.68 -18.87 28.72
C SER A 594 -12.89 -18.96 27.20
N GLY A 595 -12.43 -17.96 26.42
CA GLY A 595 -12.53 -17.93 24.96
C GLY A 595 -13.84 -17.39 24.38
N LYS A 596 -14.82 -17.04 25.22
CA LYS A 596 -16.11 -16.45 24.81
C LYS A 596 -15.90 -15.07 24.19
N LYS A 597 -16.52 -14.79 23.05
CA LYS A 597 -16.50 -13.47 22.41
C LYS A 597 -17.19 -12.45 23.31
N LEU A 598 -16.49 -11.36 23.60
CA LEU A 598 -16.99 -10.22 24.37
C LEU A 598 -17.35 -9.08 23.42
N GLN A 599 -18.50 -8.46 23.66
CA GLN A 599 -18.87 -7.22 22.99
C GLN A 599 -17.96 -6.09 23.50
N HIS A 600 -17.62 -5.17 22.61
CA HIS A 600 -16.76 -4.03 22.90
C HIS A 600 -17.16 -2.86 22.02
N ILE A 601 -16.79 -1.65 22.45
CA ILE A 601 -17.19 -0.39 21.80
C ILE A 601 -16.17 0.13 20.77
N HIS A 602 -14.89 -0.24 20.92
CA HIS A 602 -13.80 0.27 20.08
C HIS A 602 -12.67 -0.76 19.93
N HIS A 603 -11.88 -0.59 18.88
CA HIS A 603 -10.79 -1.48 18.50
C HIS A 603 -9.44 -0.89 18.95
N ASP A 604 -8.71 -1.63 19.80
CA ASP A 604 -7.37 -1.23 20.25
C ASP A 604 -6.29 -1.65 19.25
N ARG A 605 -5.24 -0.84 19.14
CA ARG A 605 -4.08 -1.18 18.33
C ARG A 605 -3.25 -2.28 18.99
N ILE A 606 -2.99 -3.35 18.23
CA ILE A 606 -2.16 -4.47 18.64
C ILE A 606 -0.72 -4.29 18.18
N ALA A 607 -0.54 -3.90 16.91
CA ALA A 607 0.77 -3.88 16.27
C ALA A 607 0.83 -2.90 15.08
N SER A 608 2.06 -2.62 14.65
CA SER A 608 2.35 -1.89 13.42
C SER A 608 3.47 -2.64 12.68
N ILE A 609 3.30 -2.87 11.38
CA ILE A 609 4.32 -3.43 10.50
C ILE A 609 4.78 -2.34 9.53
N ASN A 610 6.06 -1.99 9.58
CA ASN A 610 6.68 -1.10 8.58
C ASN A 610 7.06 -1.94 7.35
N LEU A 611 6.59 -1.53 6.18
CA LEU A 611 6.81 -2.22 4.91
C LEU A 611 8.20 -1.98 4.30
N LYS A 612 8.99 -1.04 4.85
CA LYS A 612 10.34 -0.73 4.36
C LYS A 612 11.25 -1.97 4.43
N GLY A 613 11.71 -2.41 3.26
CA GLY A 613 12.58 -3.57 3.12
C GLY A 613 11.89 -4.92 3.39
N CYS A 614 10.56 -4.95 3.41
CA CYS A 614 9.78 -6.19 3.41
C CYS A 614 9.61 -6.72 1.97
N TYR A 615 9.31 -8.01 1.86
CA TYR A 615 8.89 -8.63 0.61
C TYR A 615 7.48 -9.19 0.77
N LEU A 616 6.73 -9.21 -0.34
CA LEU A 616 5.35 -9.68 -0.39
C LEU A 616 5.25 -10.81 -1.40
N TYR A 617 4.70 -11.95 -0.99
CA TYR A 617 4.34 -13.05 -1.89
C TYR A 617 2.96 -13.62 -1.53
N SER A 618 2.31 -14.25 -2.48
CA SER A 618 0.91 -14.65 -2.45
C SER A 618 0.66 -15.98 -3.17
N GLY A 619 -0.55 -16.51 -3.06
CA GLY A 619 -0.99 -17.67 -3.83
C GLY A 619 -0.35 -18.99 -3.39
N LEU A 620 -0.09 -19.91 -4.31
CA LEU A 620 0.37 -21.28 -4.02
C LEU A 620 1.68 -21.32 -3.21
N LEU A 621 2.55 -20.32 -3.37
CA LEU A 621 3.81 -20.23 -2.61
C LEU A 621 3.57 -20.12 -1.09
N THR A 622 2.40 -19.67 -0.66
CA THR A 622 2.00 -19.49 0.74
C THR A 622 1.50 -20.78 1.40
N GLU A 623 1.24 -21.84 0.65
CA GLU A 623 0.69 -23.10 1.17
C GLU A 623 1.57 -23.69 2.28
N SER A 624 2.90 -23.59 2.12
CA SER A 624 3.88 -24.05 3.11
C SER A 624 3.89 -23.27 4.44
N ASP A 625 3.21 -22.12 4.49
CA ASP A 625 3.07 -21.27 5.68
C ASP A 625 1.75 -21.50 6.44
N LEU A 626 0.75 -22.08 5.79
CA LEU A 626 -0.55 -22.41 6.40
C LEU A 626 -0.41 -23.54 7.43
N LEU A 627 0.46 -24.53 7.18
CA LEU A 627 0.80 -25.67 8.05
C LEU A 627 -0.32 -26.66 8.40
N TYR A 628 -1.57 -26.37 8.06
CA TYR A 628 -2.63 -27.38 8.05
C TYR A 628 -2.82 -27.82 6.60
N GLN A 629 -2.87 -29.13 6.37
CA GLN A 629 -3.50 -29.66 5.17
C GLN A 629 -5.01 -29.56 5.44
N ASN A 630 -5.79 -28.99 4.52
CA ASN A 630 -7.24 -29.05 4.62
C ASN A 630 -7.66 -30.53 4.62
N GLN A 631 -7.93 -31.08 5.80
CA GLN A 631 -8.46 -32.44 5.99
C GLN A 631 -9.98 -32.48 5.76
N THR A 632 -10.60 -31.34 5.45
CA THR A 632 -12.01 -31.26 5.08
C THR A 632 -12.17 -31.78 3.66
N PHE A 633 -12.47 -33.07 3.56
CA PHE A 633 -12.88 -33.72 2.32
C PHE A 633 -14.37 -33.43 2.09
N ASP A 634 -14.71 -32.72 1.03
CA ASP A 634 -16.08 -32.65 0.54
C ASP A 634 -16.35 -33.84 -0.39
N SER A 635 -17.19 -34.77 0.05
CA SER A 635 -17.59 -35.94 -0.75
C SER A 635 -18.29 -35.57 -2.05
N ASN A 636 -18.96 -34.41 -2.09
CA ASN A 636 -19.64 -33.93 -3.28
C ASN A 636 -18.68 -33.28 -4.28
N THR A 637 -17.49 -32.87 -3.84
CA THR A 637 -16.51 -32.16 -4.69
C THR A 637 -15.07 -32.66 -4.49
N PRO A 638 -14.73 -33.85 -5.03
CA PRO A 638 -13.36 -34.36 -4.97
C PRO A 638 -12.36 -33.37 -5.59
N GLY A 639 -11.32 -32.99 -4.84
CA GLY A 639 -10.24 -32.10 -5.30
C GLY A 639 -10.40 -30.62 -4.94
N HIS A 640 -11.60 -30.19 -4.50
CA HIS A 640 -11.80 -28.92 -3.81
C HIS A 640 -11.81 -29.15 -2.31
N HIS A 641 -11.05 -28.34 -1.58
CA HIS A 641 -10.88 -28.49 -0.14
C HIS A 641 -11.52 -27.35 0.65
N ALA A 642 -11.85 -26.24 -0.02
CA ALA A 642 -12.53 -25.11 0.59
C ALA A 642 -14.06 -25.27 0.57
N LEU A 643 -14.65 -25.22 1.77
CA LEU A 643 -16.11 -25.13 1.91
C LEU A 643 -16.60 -23.72 1.54
N PRO A 644 -17.78 -23.58 0.90
CA PRO A 644 -18.40 -22.29 0.65
C PRO A 644 -18.59 -21.48 1.95
N ARG A 645 -18.17 -20.22 1.94
CA ARG A 645 -18.25 -19.28 3.06
C ARG A 645 -19.23 -18.16 2.75
N VAL A 646 -20.08 -17.83 3.72
CA VAL A 646 -21.01 -16.69 3.66
C VAL A 646 -20.72 -15.75 4.83
N TYR A 647 -20.46 -14.49 4.51
CA TYR A 647 -20.22 -13.43 5.50
C TYR A 647 -21.50 -12.66 5.74
N LEU A 648 -22.16 -12.91 6.88
CA LEU A 648 -23.48 -12.33 7.18
C LEU A 648 -23.47 -10.81 7.39
N GLU A 649 -22.30 -10.22 7.64
CA GLU A 649 -22.16 -8.78 7.90
C GLU A 649 -22.48 -7.93 6.66
N ASP A 650 -22.11 -8.44 5.47
CA ASP A 650 -22.27 -7.75 4.18
C ASP A 650 -22.87 -8.64 3.08
N GLY A 651 -23.13 -9.91 3.36
CA GLY A 651 -23.64 -10.89 2.40
C GLY A 651 -22.63 -11.26 1.32
N TRP A 652 -21.33 -11.13 1.58
CA TRP A 652 -20.28 -11.58 0.67
C TRP A 652 -20.13 -13.11 0.72
N THR A 653 -19.88 -13.75 -0.42
CA THR A 653 -19.70 -15.19 -0.54
C THR A 653 -18.32 -15.52 -1.14
N SER A 654 -17.74 -16.66 -0.76
CA SER A 654 -16.46 -17.13 -1.32
C SER A 654 -16.35 -18.64 -1.23
N THR A 655 -15.91 -19.25 -2.32
CA THR A 655 -15.52 -20.67 -2.46
C THR A 655 -14.01 -20.83 -2.71
N ASP A 656 -13.24 -19.77 -2.48
CA ASP A 656 -11.82 -19.73 -2.80
C ASP A 656 -10.98 -20.64 -1.88
N GLU A 657 -9.99 -21.31 -2.47
CA GLU A 657 -9.01 -22.09 -1.72
C GLU A 657 -8.19 -21.23 -0.76
N ASP A 658 -7.68 -21.84 0.31
CA ASP A 658 -7.02 -21.12 1.37
C ASP A 658 -5.71 -20.45 0.92
N ALA A 659 -4.94 -21.11 0.04
CA ALA A 659 -3.77 -20.49 -0.59
C ALA A 659 -4.15 -19.29 -1.48
N MET A 660 -5.36 -19.29 -2.07
CA MET A 660 -5.86 -18.22 -2.95
C MET A 660 -6.38 -17.01 -2.20
N THR A 661 -6.64 -17.14 -0.91
CA THR A 661 -7.04 -16.02 -0.03
C THR A 661 -5.87 -15.52 0.81
N THR A 662 -4.68 -16.12 0.67
CA THR A 662 -3.52 -15.88 1.54
C THR A 662 -2.42 -15.07 0.85
N PHE A 663 -1.83 -14.15 1.61
CA PHE A 663 -0.58 -13.48 1.28
C PHE A 663 0.33 -13.42 2.50
N VAL A 664 1.64 -13.28 2.27
CA VAL A 664 2.65 -13.29 3.32
C VAL A 664 3.56 -12.09 3.18
N ILE A 665 3.76 -11.39 4.30
CA ILE A 665 4.76 -10.34 4.43
C ILE A 665 5.98 -10.94 5.11
N TRP A 666 7.10 -10.93 4.39
CA TRP A 666 8.39 -11.38 4.87
C TRP A 666 9.25 -10.19 5.25
N HIS A 667 9.90 -10.26 6.41
CA HIS A 667 10.94 -9.31 6.79
C HIS A 667 12.14 -10.03 7.43
N ALA A 668 13.32 -9.42 7.29
CA ALA A 668 14.55 -9.99 7.84
C ALA A 668 14.55 -9.93 9.38
N ASN A 669 14.87 -11.06 10.03
CA ASN A 669 14.94 -11.16 11.49
C ASN A 669 16.18 -10.49 12.08
N SER A 670 17.31 -10.55 11.39
CA SER A 670 18.60 -10.08 11.90
C SER A 670 19.11 -8.89 11.11
N LYS A 671 19.43 -7.81 11.84
CA LYS A 671 20.10 -6.62 11.30
C LYS A 671 21.58 -6.70 11.68
N SER A 672 22.45 -6.66 10.69
CA SER A 672 23.90 -6.54 10.85
C SER A 672 24.33 -5.08 10.69
N TRP A 673 25.41 -4.71 11.36
CA TRP A 673 26.03 -3.39 11.17
C TRP A 673 26.89 -3.43 9.90
N PHE A 674 26.66 -2.48 9.01
CA PHE A 674 27.43 -2.31 7.78
C PHE A 674 28.10 -0.93 7.81
N LYS A 675 29.38 -0.89 7.46
CA LYS A 675 30.12 0.37 7.30
C LYS A 675 30.00 0.77 5.83
N SER A 676 29.24 1.83 5.54
CA SER A 676 29.33 2.45 4.22
C SER A 676 30.57 3.35 4.19
N SER A 677 31.47 3.11 3.24
CA SER A 677 32.49 4.11 2.89
C SER A 677 31.81 5.33 2.27
N SER A 678 32.45 6.48 2.42
CA SER A 678 32.01 7.85 2.11
C SER A 678 31.12 8.00 0.86
N THR A 679 30.09 8.82 1.01
CA THR A 679 29.20 9.35 -0.03
C THR A 679 30.00 10.16 -1.07
N VAL A 680 29.67 10.02 -2.36
CA VAL A 680 30.32 10.81 -3.44
C VAL A 680 30.06 12.32 -3.27
N ASP A 681 28.93 12.69 -2.65
CA ASP A 681 28.61 14.10 -2.36
C ASP A 681 29.47 14.70 -1.24
N ASP A 682 30.02 13.87 -0.34
CA ASP A 682 31.02 14.32 0.63
C ASP A 682 32.36 14.57 -0.08
N GLN A 683 32.73 13.74 -1.07
CA GLN A 683 33.93 13.97 -1.87
C GLN A 683 33.83 15.18 -2.82
N ARG A 684 32.65 15.49 -3.38
CA ARG A 684 32.45 16.72 -4.18
C ARG A 684 32.49 17.99 -3.33
N LYS A 685 32.03 17.93 -2.07
CA LYS A 685 32.20 19.04 -1.12
C LYS A 685 33.64 19.13 -0.59
N GLU A 686 34.33 18.00 -0.43
CA GLU A 686 35.73 17.94 0.01
C GLU A 686 36.72 18.30 -1.11
N GLN A 687 36.41 18.09 -2.39
CA GLN A 687 37.23 18.56 -3.52
C GLN A 687 37.22 20.08 -3.70
N GLN A 688 36.26 20.79 -3.08
CA GLN A 688 36.28 22.26 -3.00
C GLN A 688 36.98 22.78 -1.73
N GLN A 689 37.41 21.89 -0.83
CA GLN A 689 38.18 22.24 0.37
C GLN A 689 39.36 21.27 0.52
N ALA A 690 40.36 21.44 -0.34
CA ALA A 690 41.68 20.86 -0.12
C ALA A 690 42.38 21.65 1.00
N ASP A 691 42.20 21.23 2.24
CA ASP A 691 43.22 21.40 3.29
C ASP A 691 42.94 20.48 4.52
N ASP A 692 44.01 19.78 4.90
CA ASP A 692 44.32 19.09 6.16
C ASP A 692 43.42 17.97 6.75
N ASP A 693 44.01 16.76 6.74
CA ASP A 693 44.06 15.74 7.79
C ASP A 693 42.77 15.39 8.59
N ARG A 694 41.67 15.08 7.89
CA ARG A 694 40.44 14.55 8.53
C ARG A 694 40.17 13.09 8.18
N LYS A 695 40.24 12.23 9.22
CA LYS A 695 39.81 10.82 9.21
C LYS A 695 38.43 10.65 8.55
N VAL A 696 38.36 9.85 7.49
CA VAL A 696 37.13 9.42 6.80
C VAL A 696 36.10 8.90 7.82
N LYS A 697 35.01 9.65 8.05
CA LYS A 697 33.92 9.22 8.94
C LYS A 697 33.09 8.14 8.25
N THR A 698 33.43 6.88 8.47
CA THR A 698 32.60 5.73 8.04
C THR A 698 31.26 5.73 8.79
N LYS A 699 30.14 5.84 8.07
CA LYS A 699 28.79 5.79 8.65
C LYS A 699 28.37 4.33 8.85
N LEU A 700 28.10 3.96 10.09
CA LEU A 700 27.58 2.64 10.44
C LEU A 700 26.06 2.62 10.27
N THR A 701 25.55 1.80 9.35
CA THR A 701 24.12 1.61 9.10
C THR A 701 23.68 0.19 9.44
N ARG A 702 22.46 0.03 9.95
CA ARG A 702 21.87 -1.29 10.24
C ARG A 702 21.18 -1.82 8.99
N VAL A 703 21.66 -2.95 8.46
CA VAL A 703 21.13 -3.59 7.25
C VAL A 703 20.75 -5.05 7.52
N SER A 704 19.86 -5.63 6.72
CA SER A 704 19.49 -7.05 6.87
C SER A 704 20.68 -7.99 6.57
N LYS A 705 20.81 -9.05 7.39
CA LYS A 705 21.80 -10.11 7.18
C LYS A 705 21.33 -11.08 6.09
N LEU A 706 22.08 -11.12 5.01
CA LEU A 706 21.81 -12.00 3.86
C LEU A 706 22.03 -13.48 4.21
N GLY A 707 21.38 -14.38 3.47
CA GLY A 707 21.47 -15.83 3.61
C GLY A 707 20.74 -16.42 4.81
N THR A 708 20.07 -15.59 5.63
CA THR A 708 19.32 -16.02 6.82
C THR A 708 17.81 -16.08 6.57
N THR A 709 17.11 -16.92 7.34
CA THR A 709 15.65 -16.97 7.31
C THR A 709 15.06 -15.77 8.04
N GLY A 710 13.96 -15.24 7.49
CA GLY A 710 13.23 -14.10 8.06
C GLY A 710 12.04 -14.53 8.91
N ARG A 711 11.21 -13.54 9.25
CA ARG A 711 9.91 -13.73 9.88
C ARG A 711 8.82 -13.51 8.83
N ASN A 712 7.93 -14.50 8.78
CA ASN A 712 6.77 -14.51 7.92
C ASN A 712 5.56 -14.11 8.77
N VAL A 713 4.81 -13.10 8.35
CA VAL A 713 3.49 -12.79 8.89
C VAL A 713 2.48 -13.15 7.82
N VAL A 714 1.64 -14.14 8.12
CA VAL A 714 0.66 -14.66 7.18
C VAL A 714 -0.66 -13.93 7.40
N PHE A 715 -1.25 -13.44 6.32
CA PHE A 715 -2.56 -12.81 6.28
C PHE A 715 -3.46 -13.58 5.32
N LYS A 716 -4.72 -13.72 5.71
CA LYS A 716 -5.77 -14.35 4.90
C LYS A 716 -6.95 -13.38 4.79
N ALA A 717 -7.37 -13.10 3.57
CA ALA A 717 -8.56 -12.31 3.26
C ALA A 717 -9.81 -13.20 3.22
N ARG A 718 -10.99 -12.60 3.03
CA ARG A 718 -12.25 -13.37 2.94
C ARG A 718 -12.42 -14.03 1.58
N SER A 719 -11.87 -13.43 0.54
CA SER A 719 -11.92 -13.90 -0.84
C SER A 719 -10.64 -13.58 -1.60
N ARG A 720 -10.48 -14.20 -2.78
CA ARG A 720 -9.37 -13.92 -3.70
C ARG A 720 -9.38 -12.47 -4.17
N ALA A 721 -10.55 -11.91 -4.48
CA ALA A 721 -10.69 -10.53 -4.91
C ALA A 721 -10.19 -9.54 -3.84
N GLU A 722 -10.54 -9.76 -2.57
CA GLU A 722 -10.03 -8.93 -1.47
C GLU A 722 -8.52 -9.07 -1.27
N ARG A 723 -7.98 -10.31 -1.35
CA ARG A 723 -6.54 -10.55 -1.30
C ARG A 723 -5.82 -9.74 -2.38
N ASP A 724 -6.35 -9.72 -3.59
CA ASP A 724 -5.74 -9.01 -4.72
C ASP A 724 -5.69 -7.50 -4.48
N HIS A 725 -6.76 -6.90 -3.94
CA HIS A 725 -6.74 -5.49 -3.53
C HIS A 725 -5.68 -5.21 -2.46
N TRP A 726 -5.58 -6.08 -1.45
CA TRP A 726 -4.54 -5.95 -0.41
C TRP A 726 -3.13 -6.05 -0.98
N VAL A 727 -2.87 -7.03 -1.84
CA VAL A 727 -1.55 -7.25 -2.43
C VAL A 727 -1.13 -6.07 -3.29
N LEU A 728 -2.02 -5.59 -4.16
CA LEU A 728 -1.75 -4.43 -5.03
C LEU A 728 -1.54 -3.14 -4.22
N ALA A 729 -2.39 -2.88 -3.23
CA ALA A 729 -2.25 -1.69 -2.37
C ALA A 729 -0.93 -1.71 -1.57
N ILE A 730 -0.54 -2.87 -1.02
CA ILE A 730 0.74 -3.02 -0.31
C ILE A 730 1.92 -2.85 -1.28
N GLN A 731 1.84 -3.36 -2.51
CA GLN A 731 2.88 -3.17 -3.52
C GLN A 731 3.08 -1.70 -3.87
N VAL A 732 2.00 -0.94 -4.04
CA VAL A 732 2.07 0.51 -4.29
C VAL A 732 2.79 1.23 -3.15
N GLU A 733 2.50 0.89 -1.90
CA GLU A 733 3.20 1.47 -0.75
C GLU A 733 4.67 1.05 -0.67
N ILE A 734 5.00 -0.20 -0.98
CA ILE A 734 6.39 -0.66 -1.05
C ILE A 734 7.15 0.08 -2.17
N GLU A 735 6.52 0.29 -3.33
CA GLU A 735 7.10 1.02 -4.46
C GLU A 735 7.37 2.48 -4.08
N ARG A 736 6.41 3.14 -3.42
CA ARG A 736 6.55 4.52 -2.91
C ARG A 736 7.70 4.64 -1.90
N LEU A 737 7.89 3.64 -1.03
CA LEU A 737 9.01 3.59 -0.10
C LEU A 737 10.35 3.26 -0.79
N ALA A 738 10.32 2.45 -1.85
CA ALA A 738 11.50 2.09 -2.63
C ALA A 738 12.00 3.30 -3.44
N SER A 739 11.11 4.07 -4.08
CA SER A 739 11.48 5.29 -4.80
C SER A 739 12.08 6.36 -3.87
N GLN A 740 11.68 6.39 -2.60
CA GLN A 740 12.30 7.24 -1.58
C GLN A 740 13.66 6.71 -1.08
N ALA A 741 13.96 5.44 -1.30
CA ALA A 741 15.17 4.77 -0.81
C ALA A 741 16.22 4.54 -1.90
N ASP A 742 15.86 4.59 -3.19
CA ASP A 742 16.72 4.33 -4.36
C ASP A 742 17.80 5.41 -4.63
N GLU A 743 18.10 6.30 -3.67
CA GLU A 743 19.37 7.06 -3.64
C GLU A 743 20.57 6.15 -3.25
N VAL A 744 20.74 5.01 -3.93
CA VAL A 744 21.87 4.08 -3.69
C VAL A 744 22.69 3.94 -4.98
N ARG A 745 23.87 4.60 -5.00
CA ARG A 745 24.84 4.58 -6.12
C ARG A 745 25.83 3.41 -6.03
N LEU A 746 26.21 2.88 -7.18
CA LEU A 746 27.34 1.96 -7.38
C LEU A 746 28.67 2.75 -7.27
N VAL A 747 29.66 2.22 -6.57
CA VAL A 747 31.00 2.81 -6.46
C VAL A 747 31.92 2.14 -7.47
N ASN A 748 32.51 2.90 -8.40
CA ASN A 748 33.68 2.49 -9.15
C ASN A 748 34.93 2.79 -8.31
N ASP A 749 35.74 1.78 -8.02
CA ASP A 749 37.10 2.03 -7.50
C ASP A 749 37.95 2.53 -8.68
N GLY A 750 38.38 3.79 -8.60
CA GLY A 750 39.34 4.36 -9.54
C GLY A 750 40.68 3.62 -9.47
N ASN A 751 41.20 3.23 -10.63
CA ASN A 751 42.58 2.76 -10.80
C ASN A 751 43.54 3.79 -10.19
N LYS A 752 44.25 3.40 -9.13
CA LYS A 752 45.55 3.95 -8.80
C LYS A 752 46.57 2.92 -9.22
N ASP A 753 47.14 3.10 -10.41
CA ASP A 753 48.46 2.62 -10.79
C ASP A 753 48.84 3.37 -12.08
N ASP A 754 49.79 4.31 -11.94
CA ASP A 754 50.81 4.73 -12.92
C ASP A 754 51.21 6.20 -12.68
N GLU A 755 52.16 6.41 -11.76
CA GLU A 755 53.16 7.48 -11.87
C GLU A 755 54.35 7.13 -10.96
N ALA A 756 55.27 6.34 -11.52
CA ALA A 756 56.63 6.19 -11.03
C ALA A 756 57.57 6.11 -12.23
N THR A 757 57.86 7.27 -12.83
CA THR A 757 59.17 7.66 -13.39
C THR A 757 59.17 9.16 -13.67
#